data_AF-A0A1M5NU97-F1
#
_entry.id   AF-A0A1M5NU97-F1
#
_cell.length_a   1.000
_cell.length_b   1.000
_cell.length_c   1.000
_cell.angle_alpha   90.00
_cell.angle_beta   90.00
_cell.angle_gamma   90.00
#
_symmetry.space_group_name_H-M   'P 1'
#
loop_
_entity.id
_entity.type
_entity.pdbx_description
1 polymer ?
#
loop_
_entity_poly.entity_id
_entity_poly.type
_entity_poly.pdbx_seq_one_letter_code
_entity_poly.pdbx_strand_id
1 'polypeptide(L)'
;MFALDIGTRKIVGLIMEKKGNDLHVLDSEMIEHQTRAMLDGQIHDVEAVAEVIREIKKRLEERNGIVLEKAAVAAAGRALKTEWGETKKKRAMLDEITQEEVRALEIEAVQEAQLKLVQDNLQGQDKVSYFCVGYSVVYYELDDQKIGSLVGQRGSLIKTAVIATFLPRVVVDSLLSSLKRAGLDILSLTLEPIAALSITIPPNMRLLNLALVDIGAGTSDIAIVKNGDIVAYAMVPIGGDELTEVLAGQYLLDFDTAETLKRNLAENEEVKIADILGNEILISREEAVKVMEPVIIELCQQVAGYILTLNGKVPDAVLLVGGGSLTPTLLPRLADELKLPGQRVGIRTPDKFGKFSLKADYLKGPQGATPLGIAYYSLTHPPAPFIKVQINGREIMLWNTGEINVGKALLSSGIPLNNIYGRPGLGKTIEVNGVVKVIKGEIGTPPVIRVNGEEAGLETLVQEGDIIEFIPGKEGKEARVLVRDLLNIEDTYVLVNGERVDLKPKIEINGVPAGMEDEVPDRAKVTWQRKVLVREVLLLAGVAPEYMEEKVYRYYLNGQEMFLRWYPLKVKVDGRAAGLEEEVAPLAELQYEYNRLRPRLRDIVKDGEINKIRVIVNDREIILNSRPREIKVDGQKADLDSEITEGMRIEIDREKNGAILSDIFRLIQIEPASSGRLVMEVDGEPAGFTTPIYDNSRIKIRWEK
;
A
#
# COMPACT_ATOMS: atom_id res chain seq x y z
N MET A 1 -46.66 -14.98 -17.96
CA MET A 1 -45.49 -15.05 -17.06
C MET A 1 -44.95 -16.47 -17.12
N PHE A 2 -43.66 -16.66 -17.42
CA PHE A 2 -43.01 -17.96 -17.32
C PHE A 2 -42.14 -17.96 -16.07
N ALA A 3 -42.41 -18.88 -15.15
CA ALA A 3 -41.64 -19.05 -13.92
C ALA A 3 -40.92 -20.39 -13.94
N LEU A 4 -39.68 -20.38 -13.46
CA LEU A 4 -38.83 -21.55 -13.32
C LEU A 4 -38.35 -21.64 -11.87
N ASP A 5 -38.69 -22.77 -11.26
CA ASP A 5 -38.14 -23.21 -9.98
C ASP A 5 -37.01 -24.22 -10.29
N ILE A 6 -35.76 -23.81 -10.06
CA ILE A 6 -34.56 -24.58 -10.41
C ILE A 6 -34.05 -25.23 -9.12
N GLY A 7 -34.71 -26.32 -8.71
CA GLY A 7 -34.40 -27.03 -7.48
C GLY A 7 -33.30 -28.09 -7.65
N THR A 8 -32.71 -28.51 -6.52
CA THR A 8 -31.59 -29.47 -6.49
C THR A 8 -31.88 -30.79 -7.22
N ARG A 9 -33.10 -31.31 -7.11
CA ARG A 9 -33.49 -32.59 -7.73
C ARG A 9 -34.24 -32.43 -9.05
N LYS A 10 -34.99 -31.33 -9.22
CA LYS A 10 -35.89 -31.15 -10.35
C LYS A 10 -36.11 -29.68 -10.67
N ILE A 11 -36.44 -29.42 -11.92
CA ILE A 11 -36.85 -28.10 -12.39
C ILE A 11 -38.36 -28.13 -12.67
N VAL A 12 -39.08 -27.14 -12.17
CA VAL A 12 -40.50 -26.94 -12.47
C VAL A 12 -40.66 -25.65 -13.27
N GLY A 13 -41.17 -25.76 -14.49
CA GLY A 13 -41.58 -24.63 -15.30
C GLY A 13 -43.08 -24.47 -15.30
N LEU A 14 -43.59 -23.24 -15.15
CA LEU A 14 -45.02 -22.98 -15.30
C LEU A 14 -45.33 -21.66 -15.99
N ILE A 15 -46.42 -21.67 -16.73
CA ILE A 15 -46.96 -20.48 -17.41
C ILE A 15 -48.17 -20.00 -16.60
N MET A 16 -48.06 -18.78 -16.08
CA MET A 16 -49.14 -18.14 -15.32
C MET A 16 -49.63 -16.88 -16.04
N GLU A 17 -50.94 -16.71 -16.04
CA GLU A 17 -51.65 -15.53 -16.54
C GLU A 17 -52.45 -14.88 -15.42
N LYS A 18 -52.41 -13.55 -15.35
CA LYS A 18 -53.26 -12.77 -14.43
C LYS A 18 -54.48 -12.27 -15.19
N LYS A 19 -55.67 -12.69 -14.76
CA LYS A 19 -56.97 -12.22 -15.29
C LYS A 19 -57.72 -11.49 -14.18
N GLY A 20 -57.65 -10.17 -14.19
CA GLY A 20 -58.19 -9.34 -13.11
C GLY A 20 -57.45 -9.61 -11.79
N ASN A 21 -58.18 -10.12 -10.79
CA ASN A 21 -57.63 -10.49 -9.48
C ASN A 21 -57.23 -11.97 -9.37
N ASP A 22 -57.63 -12.80 -10.34
CA ASP A 22 -57.39 -14.23 -10.33
C ASP A 22 -56.12 -14.60 -11.11
N LEU A 23 -55.44 -15.65 -10.66
CA LEU A 23 -54.23 -16.17 -11.27
C LEU A 23 -54.50 -17.57 -11.81
N HIS A 24 -54.23 -17.74 -13.09
CA HIS A 24 -54.48 -18.98 -13.80
C HIS A 24 -53.17 -19.60 -14.22
N VAL A 25 -52.91 -20.82 -13.77
CA VAL A 25 -51.82 -21.65 -14.31
C VAL A 25 -52.34 -22.25 -15.62
N LEU A 26 -51.77 -21.80 -16.74
CA LEU A 26 -52.17 -22.24 -18.07
C LEU A 26 -51.67 -23.65 -18.36
N ASP A 27 -50.39 -23.87 -18.08
CA ASP A 27 -49.64 -25.11 -18.28
C ASP A 27 -48.42 -25.15 -17.34
N SER A 28 -47.91 -26.34 -17.07
CA SER A 28 -46.73 -26.58 -16.26
C SER A 28 -46.01 -27.88 -16.69
N GLU A 29 -44.70 -27.91 -16.48
CA GLU A 29 -43.85 -29.06 -16.75
C GLU A 29 -42.87 -29.26 -15.59
N MET A 30 -42.53 -30.51 -15.30
CA MET A 30 -41.57 -30.87 -14.26
C MET A 30 -40.65 -31.94 -14.79
N ILE A 31 -39.34 -31.70 -14.74
CA ILE A 31 -38.32 -32.66 -15.16
C ILE A 31 -37.28 -32.79 -14.04
N GLU A 32 -37.00 -34.03 -13.63
CA GLU A 32 -35.93 -34.32 -12.67
C GLU A 32 -34.57 -34.29 -13.39
N HIS A 33 -33.51 -33.86 -12.69
CA HIS A 33 -32.17 -33.88 -13.25
C HIS A 33 -31.71 -35.33 -13.49
N GLN A 34 -31.03 -35.58 -14.60
CA GLN A 34 -30.46 -36.90 -14.93
C GLN A 34 -29.19 -37.20 -14.12
N THR A 35 -28.51 -36.15 -13.64
CA THR A 35 -27.26 -36.21 -12.87
C THR A 35 -27.39 -35.31 -11.64
N ARG A 36 -26.44 -35.38 -10.70
CA ARG A 36 -26.29 -34.40 -9.61
C ARG A 36 -25.73 -33.07 -10.12
N ALA A 37 -26.45 -32.43 -11.04
CA ALA A 37 -26.07 -31.15 -11.63
C ALA A 37 -26.16 -29.98 -10.63
N MET A 38 -26.92 -30.18 -9.55
CA MET A 38 -27.06 -29.26 -8.43
C MET A 38 -26.72 -29.96 -7.10
N LEU A 39 -26.16 -29.20 -6.16
CA LEU A 39 -25.82 -29.67 -4.82
C LEU A 39 -26.02 -28.55 -3.81
N ASP A 40 -26.81 -28.83 -2.76
CA ASP A 40 -27.19 -27.90 -1.69
C ASP A 40 -27.66 -26.53 -2.23
N GLY A 41 -28.53 -26.57 -3.25
CA GLY A 41 -29.12 -25.37 -3.87
C GLY A 41 -28.17 -24.60 -4.80
N GLN A 42 -26.96 -25.10 -5.08
CA GLN A 42 -26.01 -24.49 -6.02
C GLN A 42 -25.90 -25.29 -7.31
N ILE A 43 -25.70 -24.60 -8.43
CA ILE A 43 -25.48 -25.21 -9.74
C ILE A 43 -23.99 -25.58 -9.86
N HIS A 44 -23.71 -26.87 -9.96
CA HIS A 44 -22.36 -27.42 -10.18
C HIS A 44 -22.09 -27.68 -11.67
N ASP A 45 -23.11 -28.08 -12.43
CA ASP A 45 -23.04 -28.26 -13.87
C ASP A 45 -24.06 -27.37 -14.59
N VAL A 46 -23.55 -26.27 -15.15
CA VAL A 46 -24.36 -25.27 -15.86
C VAL A 46 -24.96 -25.82 -17.16
N GLU A 47 -24.28 -26.72 -17.87
CA GLU A 47 -24.83 -27.25 -19.13
C GLU A 47 -25.94 -28.24 -18.85
N ALA A 48 -25.75 -29.14 -17.89
CA ALA A 48 -26.79 -30.11 -17.51
C ALA A 48 -28.09 -29.42 -17.05
N VAL A 49 -27.97 -28.37 -16.23
CA VAL A 49 -29.15 -27.56 -15.83
C VAL A 49 -29.77 -26.85 -17.04
N ALA A 50 -28.95 -26.27 -17.93
CA ALA A 50 -29.44 -25.59 -19.12
C ALA A 50 -30.19 -26.53 -20.08
N GLU A 51 -29.75 -27.78 -20.23
CA GLU A 51 -30.43 -28.80 -21.03
C GLU A 51 -31.84 -29.10 -20.51
N VAL A 52 -31.98 -29.30 -19.19
CA VAL A 52 -33.28 -29.54 -18.55
C VAL A 52 -34.21 -28.33 -18.72
N ILE A 53 -33.69 -27.10 -18.53
CA ILE A 53 -34.47 -25.87 -18.77
C ILE A 53 -34.92 -25.78 -20.23
N ARG A 54 -34.01 -26.08 -21.18
CA ARG A 54 -34.30 -26.04 -22.61
C ARG A 54 -35.37 -27.05 -23.00
N GLU A 55 -35.37 -28.23 -22.37
CA GLU A 55 -36.40 -29.24 -22.59
C GLU A 55 -37.77 -28.81 -22.03
N ILE A 56 -37.81 -28.30 -20.80
CA ILE A 56 -39.03 -27.72 -20.20
C ILE A 56 -39.60 -26.61 -21.08
N LYS A 57 -38.74 -25.67 -21.48
CA LYS A 57 -39.10 -24.56 -22.38
C LYS A 57 -39.71 -25.10 -23.67
N LYS A 58 -39.02 -26.02 -24.36
CA LYS A 58 -39.47 -26.60 -25.62
C LYS A 58 -40.85 -27.27 -25.48
N ARG A 59 -41.05 -28.13 -24.47
CA ARG A 59 -42.33 -28.81 -24.23
C ARG A 59 -43.47 -27.82 -24.00
N LEU A 60 -43.22 -26.78 -23.21
CA LEU A 60 -44.22 -25.74 -22.94
C LEU A 60 -44.52 -24.88 -24.17
N GLU A 61 -43.50 -24.49 -24.95
CA GLU A 61 -43.68 -23.75 -26.21
C GLU A 61 -44.48 -24.56 -27.23
N GLU A 62 -44.16 -25.85 -27.42
CA GLU A 62 -44.85 -26.75 -28.34
C GLU A 62 -46.33 -26.97 -27.95
N ARG A 63 -46.62 -27.19 -26.66
CA ARG A 63 -48.01 -27.41 -26.18
C ARG A 63 -48.89 -26.17 -26.27
N ASN A 64 -48.30 -24.97 -26.14
CA ASN A 64 -49.06 -23.73 -26.05
C ASN A 64 -48.97 -22.85 -27.30
N GLY A 65 -48.08 -23.16 -28.25
CA GLY A 65 -47.89 -22.37 -29.46
C GLY A 65 -47.36 -20.96 -29.17
N ILE A 66 -46.49 -20.81 -28.17
CA ILE A 66 -45.90 -19.53 -27.73
C ILE A 66 -44.38 -19.60 -27.80
N VAL A 67 -43.73 -18.43 -27.71
CA VAL A 67 -42.27 -18.32 -27.54
C VAL A 67 -42.00 -17.75 -26.15
N LEU A 68 -41.12 -18.42 -25.40
CA LEU A 68 -40.69 -18.06 -24.06
C LEU A 68 -39.30 -17.44 -24.15
N GLU A 69 -39.23 -16.12 -24.00
CA GLU A 69 -37.97 -15.36 -24.09
C GLU A 69 -37.38 -15.04 -22.72
N LYS A 70 -38.22 -14.90 -21.69
CA LYS A 70 -37.82 -14.48 -20.35
C LYS A 70 -38.42 -15.36 -19.28
N ALA A 71 -37.69 -15.59 -18.20
CA ALA A 71 -38.15 -16.39 -17.06
C ALA A 71 -37.99 -15.65 -15.72
N ALA A 72 -39.01 -15.73 -14.87
CA ALA A 72 -38.92 -15.42 -13.46
C ALA A 72 -38.33 -16.62 -12.71
N VAL A 73 -37.32 -16.40 -11.88
CA VAL A 73 -36.63 -17.46 -11.13
C VAL A 73 -36.49 -17.11 -9.66
N ALA A 74 -36.39 -18.14 -8.81
CA ALA A 74 -35.84 -17.99 -7.48
C ALA A 74 -34.44 -18.61 -7.43
N ALA A 75 -33.58 -18.02 -6.61
CA ALA A 75 -32.34 -18.64 -6.20
C ALA A 75 -32.50 -19.33 -4.84
N ALA A 76 -31.95 -20.53 -4.75
CA ALA A 76 -31.48 -21.16 -3.53
C ALA A 76 -29.96 -20.93 -3.39
N GLY A 77 -29.39 -21.14 -2.21
CA GLY A 77 -27.95 -21.32 -2.10
C GLY A 77 -27.37 -21.22 -0.69
N ARG A 78 -26.40 -22.09 -0.42
CA ARG A 78 -25.56 -22.06 0.78
C ARG A 78 -24.98 -20.66 1.04
N ALA A 79 -24.77 -20.36 2.32
CA ALA A 79 -24.19 -19.10 2.80
C ALA A 79 -24.99 -17.84 2.46
N LEU A 80 -26.33 -17.98 2.36
CA LEU A 80 -27.25 -16.85 2.37
C LEU A 80 -26.99 -15.97 3.59
N LYS A 81 -26.87 -14.66 3.36
CA LYS A 81 -26.74 -13.64 4.41
C LYS A 81 -27.88 -12.64 4.30
N THR A 82 -28.46 -12.27 5.43
CA THR A 82 -29.44 -11.18 5.51
C THR A 82 -28.86 -10.04 6.31
N GLU A 83 -29.05 -8.81 5.83
CA GLU A 83 -28.65 -7.61 6.55
C GLU A 83 -29.78 -6.58 6.61
N TRP A 84 -29.85 -5.87 7.73
CA TRP A 84 -30.83 -4.81 7.95
C TRP A 84 -30.34 -3.48 7.38
N GLY A 85 -31.19 -2.85 6.59
CA GLY A 85 -31.01 -1.53 6.03
C GLY A 85 -32.09 -0.57 6.48
N GLU A 86 -31.74 0.66 6.78
CA GLU A 86 -32.65 1.72 7.19
C GLU A 86 -32.23 3.05 6.56
N THR A 87 -33.17 3.77 5.96
CA THR A 87 -32.92 5.14 5.48
C THR A 87 -34.03 6.07 5.93
N LYS A 88 -33.68 7.34 6.11
CA LYS A 88 -34.57 8.43 6.52
C LYS A 88 -34.29 9.66 5.68
N LYS A 89 -35.33 10.21 5.03
CA LYS A 89 -35.21 11.32 4.08
C LYS A 89 -36.19 12.43 4.42
N LYS A 90 -35.68 13.66 4.46
CA LYS A 90 -36.51 14.86 4.60
C LYS A 90 -36.89 15.36 3.21
N ARG A 91 -38.18 15.56 2.98
CA ARG A 91 -38.75 16.04 1.72
C ARG A 91 -38.80 17.57 1.71
N ALA A 92 -38.41 18.16 0.58
CA ALA A 92 -38.45 19.61 0.38
C ALA A 92 -39.86 20.09 -0.05
N MET A 93 -40.58 19.27 -0.81
CA MET A 93 -41.98 19.50 -1.18
C MET A 93 -42.89 18.52 -0.43
N LEU A 94 -44.09 18.97 -0.07
CA LEU A 94 -45.10 18.19 0.68
C LEU A 94 -46.26 17.73 -0.23
N ASP A 95 -45.95 17.51 -1.50
CA ASP A 95 -46.82 16.83 -2.45
C ASP A 95 -46.95 15.34 -2.12
N GLU A 96 -47.79 14.64 -2.88
CA GLU A 96 -48.00 13.20 -2.69
C GLU A 96 -46.73 12.43 -2.98
N ILE A 97 -46.36 11.54 -2.05
CA ILE A 97 -45.21 10.67 -2.20
C ILE A 97 -45.51 9.67 -3.33
N THR A 98 -44.70 9.72 -4.39
CA THR A 98 -44.90 8.85 -5.56
C THR A 98 -44.36 7.45 -5.32
N GLN A 99 -44.78 6.49 -6.15
CA GLN A 99 -44.22 5.15 -6.07
C GLN A 99 -42.73 5.10 -6.41
N GLU A 100 -42.24 5.95 -7.34
CA GLU A 100 -40.79 6.03 -7.60
C GLU A 100 -40.02 6.56 -6.39
N GLU A 101 -40.58 7.53 -5.67
CA GLU A 101 -39.93 8.09 -4.47
C GLU A 101 -39.79 7.04 -3.36
N VAL A 102 -40.86 6.25 -3.10
CA VAL A 102 -40.80 5.15 -2.12
C VAL A 102 -39.79 4.09 -2.55
N ARG A 103 -39.76 3.71 -3.83
CA ARG A 103 -38.77 2.75 -4.34
C ARG A 103 -37.34 3.25 -4.17
N ALA A 104 -37.07 4.52 -4.49
CA ALA A 104 -35.76 5.11 -4.29
C ALA A 104 -35.34 5.07 -2.81
N LEU A 105 -36.29 5.29 -1.90
CA LEU A 105 -36.06 5.17 -0.45
C LEU A 105 -35.75 3.72 -0.04
N GLU A 106 -36.54 2.74 -0.49
CA GLU A 106 -36.29 1.31 -0.22
C GLU A 106 -34.89 0.89 -0.71
N ILE A 107 -34.53 1.35 -1.89
CA ILE A 107 -33.22 1.15 -2.52
C ILE A 107 -32.08 1.72 -1.68
N GLU A 108 -32.21 2.95 -1.19
CA GLU A 108 -31.21 3.59 -0.34
C GLU A 108 -30.99 2.75 0.94
N ALA A 109 -32.05 2.17 1.52
CA ALA A 109 -31.93 1.24 2.64
C ALA A 109 -31.20 -0.06 2.26
N VAL A 110 -31.48 -0.65 1.09
CA VAL A 110 -30.75 -1.84 0.60
C VAL A 110 -29.26 -1.55 0.42
N GLN A 111 -28.90 -0.36 -0.07
CA GLN A 111 -27.50 0.06 -0.21
C GLN A 111 -26.81 0.17 1.15
N GLU A 112 -27.50 0.71 2.16
CA GLU A 112 -26.99 0.76 3.53
C GLU A 112 -26.74 -0.66 4.10
N ALA A 113 -27.65 -1.61 3.86
CA ALA A 113 -27.47 -3.01 4.24
C ALA A 113 -26.26 -3.65 3.52
N GLN A 114 -26.07 -3.35 2.23
CA GLN A 114 -24.93 -3.86 1.46
C GLN A 114 -23.59 -3.31 1.99
N LEU A 115 -23.54 -2.04 2.37
CA LEU A 115 -22.34 -1.43 2.95
C LEU A 115 -21.97 -2.07 4.29
N LYS A 116 -22.95 -2.33 5.17
CA LYS A 116 -22.75 -3.05 6.43
C LYS A 116 -22.14 -4.43 6.19
N LEU A 117 -22.71 -5.20 5.25
CA LEU A 117 -22.20 -6.52 4.88
C LEU A 117 -20.74 -6.50 4.42
N VAL A 118 -20.36 -5.51 3.60
CA VAL A 118 -18.99 -5.38 3.09
C VAL A 118 -18.01 -5.05 4.23
N GLN A 119 -18.40 -4.17 5.16
CA GLN A 119 -17.57 -3.82 6.31
C GLN A 119 -17.30 -5.01 7.23
N ASP A 120 -18.31 -5.85 7.46
CA ASP A 120 -18.18 -7.05 8.28
C ASP A 120 -17.32 -8.11 7.60
N ASN A 121 -17.43 -8.27 6.28
CA ASN A 121 -16.61 -9.21 5.51
C ASN A 121 -15.13 -8.77 5.40
N LEU A 122 -14.80 -7.47 5.51
CA LEU A 122 -13.41 -7.00 5.54
C LEU A 122 -12.63 -7.46 6.79
N GLN A 123 -13.33 -7.91 7.83
CA GLN A 123 -12.73 -8.50 9.05
C GLN A 123 -12.51 -10.02 8.92
N GLY A 124 -13.06 -10.67 7.89
CA GLY A 124 -12.93 -12.10 7.62
C GLY A 124 -11.78 -12.45 6.67
N GLN A 125 -11.30 -13.71 6.72
CA GLN A 125 -10.21 -14.20 5.85
C GLN A 125 -10.66 -14.51 4.40
N ASP A 126 -11.96 -14.65 4.14
CA ASP A 126 -12.49 -14.97 2.81
C ASP A 126 -13.16 -13.75 2.13
N LYS A 127 -12.57 -13.30 1.02
CA LYS A 127 -13.13 -12.23 0.16
C LYS A 127 -14.26 -12.76 -0.72
N VAL A 128 -15.34 -13.29 -0.13
CA VAL A 128 -16.51 -13.73 -0.90
C VAL A 128 -17.30 -12.50 -1.36
N SER A 129 -17.45 -12.34 -2.68
CA SER A 129 -18.31 -11.30 -3.26
C SER A 129 -19.77 -11.73 -3.16
N TYR A 130 -20.59 -10.87 -2.56
CA TYR A 130 -22.02 -11.07 -2.38
C TYR A 130 -22.83 -10.19 -3.33
N PHE A 131 -23.95 -10.73 -3.81
CA PHE A 131 -24.91 -10.04 -4.68
C PHE A 131 -26.28 -9.99 -3.99
N CYS A 132 -26.93 -8.82 -3.98
CA CYS A 132 -28.28 -8.68 -3.44
C CYS A 132 -29.29 -9.31 -4.39
N VAL A 133 -29.98 -10.35 -3.93
CA VAL A 133 -30.95 -11.12 -4.75
C VAL A 133 -32.40 -10.77 -4.45
N GLY A 134 -32.63 -9.98 -3.40
CA GLY A 134 -33.95 -9.51 -3.03
C GLY A 134 -33.93 -8.78 -1.70
N TYR A 135 -35.02 -8.08 -1.41
CA TYR A 135 -35.26 -7.48 -0.11
C TYR A 135 -36.74 -7.56 0.23
N SER A 136 -37.02 -7.48 1.52
CA SER A 136 -38.38 -7.33 2.03
C SER A 136 -38.46 -6.06 2.87
N VAL A 137 -39.49 -5.27 2.63
CA VAL A 137 -39.77 -4.10 3.47
C VAL A 137 -40.23 -4.60 4.83
N VAL A 138 -39.55 -4.14 5.87
CA VAL A 138 -39.92 -4.39 7.27
C VAL A 138 -41.03 -3.41 7.63
N TYR A 139 -40.78 -2.10 7.54
CA TYR A 139 -41.79 -1.09 7.83
C TYR A 139 -41.52 0.25 7.12
N TYR A 140 -42.55 1.10 7.05
CA TYR A 140 -42.44 2.51 6.71
C TYR A 140 -42.78 3.41 7.88
N GLU A 141 -42.18 4.59 7.93
CA GLU A 141 -42.63 5.68 8.80
C GLU A 141 -42.81 6.98 8.02
N LEU A 142 -43.89 7.69 8.33
CA LEU A 142 -44.19 9.04 7.86
C LEU A 142 -44.25 9.96 9.07
N ASP A 143 -43.39 10.99 9.09
CA ASP A 143 -43.27 11.94 10.20
C ASP A 143 -43.17 11.21 11.57
N ASP A 144 -42.30 10.20 11.62
CA ASP A 144 -42.01 9.32 12.78
C ASP A 144 -43.20 8.46 13.27
N GLN A 145 -44.22 8.26 12.42
CA GLN A 145 -45.32 7.32 12.66
C GLN A 145 -45.30 6.15 11.69
N LYS A 146 -45.40 4.91 12.22
CA LYS A 146 -45.47 3.70 11.38
C LYS A 146 -46.72 3.69 10.52
N ILE A 147 -46.55 3.44 9.23
CA ILE A 147 -47.64 3.35 8.25
C ILE A 147 -47.45 2.14 7.32
N GLY A 148 -48.54 1.60 6.79
CA GLY A 148 -48.49 0.45 5.88
C GLY A 148 -47.96 0.77 4.48
N SER A 149 -48.08 2.01 4.03
CA SER A 149 -47.60 2.48 2.72
C SER A 149 -47.38 3.98 2.74
N LEU A 150 -46.26 4.42 2.15
CA LEU A 150 -45.96 5.84 1.92
C LEU A 150 -46.62 6.37 0.65
N VAL A 151 -46.91 5.52 -0.33
CA VAL A 151 -47.45 5.96 -1.63
C VAL A 151 -48.78 6.68 -1.45
N GLY A 152 -48.89 7.88 -2.04
CA GLY A 152 -50.07 8.74 -1.96
C GLY A 152 -50.22 9.50 -0.65
N GLN A 153 -49.32 9.29 0.32
CA GLN A 153 -49.31 10.06 1.55
C GLN A 153 -48.61 11.41 1.35
N ARG A 154 -48.81 12.34 2.29
CA ARG A 154 -48.14 13.64 2.32
C ARG A 154 -47.49 13.84 3.68
N GLY A 155 -46.21 14.15 3.69
CA GLY A 155 -45.46 14.40 4.91
C GLY A 155 -44.05 14.89 4.61
N SER A 156 -43.38 15.34 5.66
CA SER A 156 -42.08 16.02 5.56
C SER A 156 -40.90 15.07 5.71
N LEU A 157 -41.12 13.93 6.35
CA LEU A 157 -40.09 12.99 6.73
C LEU A 157 -40.56 11.58 6.41
N ILE A 158 -39.84 10.91 5.52
CA ILE A 158 -40.11 9.53 5.13
C ILE A 158 -38.97 8.63 5.60
N LYS A 159 -39.31 7.44 6.07
CA LYS A 159 -38.35 6.44 6.51
C LYS A 159 -38.80 5.07 6.07
N THR A 160 -37.84 4.20 5.76
CA THR A 160 -38.10 2.78 5.54
C THR A 160 -36.99 1.95 6.16
N ALA A 161 -37.35 0.76 6.63
CA ALA A 161 -36.42 -0.28 6.98
C ALA A 161 -36.69 -1.51 6.10
N VAL A 162 -35.62 -2.14 5.63
CA VAL A 162 -35.64 -3.33 4.79
C VAL A 162 -34.74 -4.40 5.39
N ILE A 163 -35.08 -5.65 5.12
CA ILE A 163 -34.16 -6.77 5.25
C ILE A 163 -33.72 -7.16 3.84
N ALA A 164 -32.45 -6.90 3.54
CA ALA A 164 -31.85 -7.23 2.26
C ALA A 164 -31.15 -8.59 2.35
N THR A 165 -31.28 -9.40 1.30
CA THR A 165 -30.69 -10.73 1.28
C THR A 165 -29.66 -10.87 0.17
N PHE A 166 -28.57 -11.52 0.50
CA PHE A 166 -27.36 -11.61 -0.30
C PHE A 166 -26.94 -13.06 -0.49
N LEU A 167 -26.61 -13.40 -1.74
CA LEU A 167 -26.02 -14.69 -2.11
C LEU A 167 -24.60 -14.50 -2.65
N PRO A 168 -23.72 -15.51 -2.52
CA PRO A 168 -22.43 -15.48 -3.19
C PRO A 168 -22.61 -15.30 -4.69
N ARG A 169 -21.83 -14.39 -5.29
CA ARG A 169 -21.97 -14.03 -6.71
C ARG A 169 -21.88 -15.23 -7.65
N VAL A 170 -21.03 -16.20 -7.33
CA VAL A 170 -20.87 -17.44 -8.12
C VAL A 170 -22.20 -18.19 -8.28
N VAL A 171 -23.06 -18.19 -7.25
CA VAL A 171 -24.39 -18.84 -7.30
C VAL A 171 -25.29 -18.13 -8.31
N VAL A 172 -25.31 -16.79 -8.27
CA VAL A 172 -26.11 -15.96 -9.17
C VAL A 172 -25.60 -16.08 -10.61
N ASP A 173 -24.29 -16.01 -10.83
CA ASP A 173 -23.68 -16.09 -12.16
C ASP A 173 -23.94 -17.46 -12.83
N SER A 174 -23.91 -18.56 -12.06
CA SER A 174 -24.25 -19.89 -12.57
C SER A 174 -25.73 -20.01 -12.98
N LEU A 175 -26.64 -19.41 -12.20
CA LEU A 175 -28.08 -19.36 -12.52
C LEU A 175 -28.32 -18.59 -13.82
N LEU A 176 -27.75 -17.39 -13.94
CA LEU A 176 -27.84 -16.56 -15.13
C LEU A 176 -27.25 -17.25 -16.37
N SER A 177 -26.11 -17.92 -16.20
CA SER A 177 -25.46 -18.67 -17.27
C SER A 177 -26.34 -19.83 -17.77
N SER A 178 -27.01 -20.53 -16.85
CA SER A 178 -27.92 -21.64 -17.18
C SER A 178 -29.13 -21.16 -17.98
N LEU A 179 -29.75 -20.04 -17.57
CA LEU A 179 -30.85 -19.41 -18.33
C LEU A 179 -30.39 -18.96 -19.73
N LYS A 180 -29.25 -18.27 -19.82
CA LYS A 180 -28.72 -17.76 -21.10
C LYS A 180 -28.45 -18.90 -22.09
N ARG A 181 -27.88 -20.02 -21.63
CA ARG A 181 -27.66 -21.23 -22.46
C ARG A 181 -28.95 -21.95 -22.85
N ALA A 182 -30.03 -21.78 -22.09
CA ALA A 182 -31.36 -22.22 -22.47
C ALA A 182 -32.10 -21.23 -23.40
N GLY A 183 -31.46 -20.12 -23.78
CA GLY A 183 -32.06 -19.08 -24.62
C GLY A 183 -33.16 -18.31 -23.88
N LEU A 184 -32.95 -18.03 -22.60
CA LEU A 184 -33.84 -17.26 -21.75
C LEU A 184 -33.08 -16.09 -21.12
N ASP A 185 -33.69 -14.91 -21.13
CA ASP A 185 -33.29 -13.80 -20.27
C ASP A 185 -33.94 -13.91 -18.90
N ILE A 186 -33.29 -13.37 -17.88
CA ILE A 186 -33.91 -13.25 -16.57
C ILE A 186 -34.94 -12.11 -16.59
N LEU A 187 -36.17 -12.41 -16.19
CA LEU A 187 -37.22 -11.43 -16.01
C LEU A 187 -37.19 -10.84 -14.60
N SER A 188 -37.05 -11.70 -13.59
CA SER A 188 -36.97 -11.32 -12.18
C SER A 188 -36.24 -12.41 -11.40
N LEU A 189 -35.47 -12.01 -10.39
CA LEU A 189 -34.86 -12.89 -9.40
C LEU A 189 -35.51 -12.65 -8.05
N THR A 190 -35.82 -13.73 -7.33
CA THR A 190 -36.22 -13.69 -5.92
C THR A 190 -35.54 -14.83 -5.16
N LEU A 191 -35.89 -15.02 -3.89
CA LEU A 191 -35.49 -16.18 -3.10
C LEU A 191 -36.65 -17.14 -2.94
N GLU A 192 -36.34 -18.44 -2.88
CA GLU A 192 -37.33 -19.49 -2.62
C GLU A 192 -38.17 -19.22 -1.35
N PRO A 193 -37.59 -18.89 -0.19
CA PRO A 193 -38.38 -18.56 1.01
C PRO A 193 -39.25 -17.31 0.84
N ILE A 194 -38.85 -16.33 0.01
CA ILE A 194 -39.67 -15.14 -0.28
C ILE A 194 -40.87 -15.54 -1.14
N ALA A 195 -40.60 -16.31 -2.21
CA ALA A 195 -41.61 -16.82 -3.12
C ALA A 195 -42.64 -17.69 -2.38
N ALA A 196 -42.19 -18.70 -1.63
CA ALA A 196 -43.07 -19.59 -0.88
C ALA A 196 -43.90 -18.82 0.17
N LEU A 197 -43.29 -17.86 0.88
CA LEU A 197 -43.98 -17.04 1.89
C LEU A 197 -45.10 -16.18 1.30
N SER A 198 -44.91 -15.68 0.08
CA SER A 198 -45.88 -14.79 -0.59
C SER A 198 -47.27 -15.43 -0.79
N ILE A 199 -47.35 -16.76 -0.86
CA ILE A 199 -48.60 -17.49 -1.06
C ILE A 199 -49.02 -18.35 0.15
N THR A 200 -48.09 -18.65 1.07
CA THR A 200 -48.37 -19.50 2.23
C THR A 200 -48.72 -18.71 3.49
N ILE A 201 -48.15 -17.51 3.65
CA ILE A 201 -48.38 -16.61 4.79
C ILE A 201 -48.84 -15.22 4.30
N PRO A 202 -50.16 -15.04 4.08
CA PRO A 202 -50.71 -13.76 3.65
C PRO A 202 -50.50 -12.66 4.72
N PRO A 203 -50.52 -11.36 4.34
CA PRO A 203 -50.19 -10.25 5.25
C PRO A 203 -50.97 -10.22 6.57
N ASN A 204 -52.24 -10.61 6.56
CA ASN A 204 -53.08 -10.68 7.76
C ASN A 204 -52.59 -11.73 8.79
N MET A 205 -51.87 -12.76 8.36
CA MET A 205 -51.27 -13.76 9.25
C MET A 205 -49.92 -13.32 9.81
N ARG A 206 -49.24 -12.35 9.18
CA ARG A 206 -47.88 -11.90 9.57
C ARG A 206 -47.85 -11.14 10.91
N LEU A 207 -49.01 -10.77 11.44
CA LEU A 207 -49.13 -10.23 12.81
C LEU A 207 -48.73 -11.26 13.87
N LEU A 208 -48.96 -12.55 13.59
CA LEU A 208 -48.52 -13.65 14.44
C LEU A 208 -47.01 -13.88 14.30
N ASN A 209 -46.40 -14.47 15.31
CA ASN A 209 -45.00 -14.90 15.24
C ASN A 209 -44.93 -16.27 14.55
N LEU A 210 -44.69 -16.33 13.23
CA LEU A 210 -44.69 -17.58 12.47
C LEU A 210 -43.32 -17.85 11.86
N ALA A 211 -42.96 -19.13 11.76
CA ALA A 211 -41.84 -19.57 10.93
C ALA A 211 -42.37 -20.38 9.74
N LEU A 212 -41.97 -20.03 8.52
CA LEU A 212 -42.09 -20.86 7.34
C LEU A 212 -40.81 -21.68 7.19
N VAL A 213 -40.93 -22.98 6.93
CA VAL A 213 -39.81 -23.87 6.61
C VAL A 213 -40.12 -24.59 5.30
N ASP A 214 -39.41 -24.25 4.23
CA ASP A 214 -39.48 -24.94 2.93
C ASP A 214 -38.42 -26.03 2.88
N ILE A 215 -38.81 -27.29 2.99
CA ILE A 215 -37.89 -28.43 2.99
C ILE A 215 -37.87 -29.02 1.59
N GLY A 216 -36.83 -28.65 0.85
CA GLY A 216 -36.55 -29.12 -0.50
C GLY A 216 -35.81 -30.46 -0.53
N ALA A 217 -35.18 -30.74 -1.66
CA ALA A 217 -34.35 -31.92 -1.85
C ALA A 217 -32.99 -31.75 -1.14
N GLY A 218 -32.18 -30.75 -1.48
CA GLY A 218 -30.87 -30.55 -0.86
C GLY A 218 -30.79 -29.48 0.23
N THR A 219 -31.85 -28.70 0.45
CA THR A 219 -31.83 -27.55 1.37
C THR A 219 -33.16 -27.39 2.10
N SER A 220 -33.11 -26.73 3.25
CA SER A 220 -34.29 -26.28 3.99
C SER A 220 -34.23 -24.78 4.22
N ASP A 221 -35.15 -24.03 3.61
CA ASP A 221 -35.20 -22.58 3.66
C ASP A 221 -36.17 -22.08 4.73
N ILE A 222 -35.76 -21.08 5.49
CA ILE A 222 -36.49 -20.56 6.65
C ILE A 222 -36.84 -19.09 6.41
N ALA A 223 -38.08 -18.73 6.68
CA ALA A 223 -38.53 -17.34 6.75
C ALA A 223 -39.31 -17.09 8.05
N ILE A 224 -39.01 -15.99 8.74
CA ILE A 224 -39.65 -15.66 10.01
C ILE A 224 -40.45 -14.37 9.85
N VAL A 225 -41.70 -14.40 10.31
CA VAL A 225 -42.59 -13.23 10.34
C VAL A 225 -43.08 -12.96 11.74
N LYS A 226 -43.19 -11.69 12.09
CA LYS A 226 -43.69 -11.25 13.39
C LYS A 226 -44.08 -9.78 13.32
N ASN A 227 -45.14 -9.40 14.03
CA ASN A 227 -45.61 -8.02 14.15
C ASN A 227 -45.96 -7.33 12.82
N GLY A 228 -46.32 -8.11 11.79
CA GLY A 228 -46.61 -7.61 10.44
C GLY A 228 -45.43 -7.67 9.48
N ASP A 229 -44.22 -7.88 10.01
CA ASP A 229 -42.97 -7.69 9.29
C ASP A 229 -42.27 -9.03 9.04
N ILE A 230 -41.45 -9.10 7.99
CA ILE A 230 -40.54 -10.22 7.76
C ILE A 230 -39.21 -9.87 8.45
N VAL A 231 -38.79 -10.71 9.40
CA VAL A 231 -37.69 -10.37 10.31
C VAL A 231 -36.39 -11.08 10.00
N ALA A 232 -36.44 -12.23 9.33
CA ALA A 232 -35.25 -13.02 8.99
C ALA A 232 -35.52 -14.01 7.86
N TYR A 233 -34.45 -14.31 7.11
CA TYR A 233 -34.35 -15.44 6.21
C TYR A 233 -33.10 -16.25 6.55
N ALA A 234 -33.15 -17.56 6.40
CA ALA A 234 -32.00 -18.43 6.54
C ALA A 234 -32.15 -19.69 5.70
N MET A 235 -31.05 -20.43 5.57
CA MET A 235 -31.02 -21.72 4.91
C MET A 235 -30.21 -22.70 5.76
N VAL A 236 -30.71 -23.93 5.84
CA VAL A 236 -29.99 -25.09 6.35
C VAL A 236 -29.59 -25.96 5.15
N PRO A 237 -28.30 -26.35 5.01
CA PRO A 237 -27.82 -27.18 3.91
C PRO A 237 -28.12 -28.67 4.15
N ILE A 238 -29.34 -28.97 4.57
CA ILE A 238 -29.88 -30.33 4.76
C ILE A 238 -31.32 -30.30 4.27
N GLY A 239 -31.72 -31.29 3.48
CA GLY A 239 -33.07 -31.47 2.98
C GLY A 239 -33.50 -32.94 2.99
N GLY A 240 -34.23 -33.32 1.95
CA GLY A 240 -34.66 -34.69 1.72
C GLY A 240 -33.60 -35.64 1.15
N ASP A 241 -32.54 -35.12 0.51
CA ASP A 241 -31.55 -35.94 -0.20
C ASP A 241 -30.71 -36.76 0.78
N GLU A 242 -30.37 -36.21 1.95
CA GLU A 242 -29.65 -36.91 3.01
C GLU A 242 -30.46 -38.11 3.54
N LEU A 243 -31.79 -37.97 3.60
CA LEU A 243 -32.68 -39.08 3.95
C LEU A 243 -32.64 -40.19 2.89
N THR A 244 -32.61 -39.80 1.60
CA THR A 244 -32.47 -40.74 0.49
C THR A 244 -31.12 -41.46 0.53
N GLU A 245 -30.03 -40.73 0.79
CA GLU A 245 -28.68 -41.31 0.88
C GLU A 245 -28.56 -42.35 1.99
N VAL A 246 -29.17 -42.11 3.14
CA VAL A 246 -29.15 -43.08 4.25
C VAL A 246 -29.93 -44.34 3.90
N LEU A 247 -31.08 -44.23 3.23
CA LEU A 247 -31.80 -45.40 2.73
C LEU A 247 -31.00 -46.14 1.66
N ALA A 248 -30.38 -45.41 0.72
CA ALA A 248 -29.55 -45.98 -0.33
C ALA A 248 -28.38 -46.80 0.24
N GLY A 249 -27.66 -46.23 1.21
CA GLY A 249 -26.54 -46.90 1.88
C GLY A 249 -26.95 -48.12 2.70
N GLN A 250 -28.06 -48.02 3.45
CA GLN A 250 -28.53 -49.10 4.31
C GLN A 250 -29.04 -50.31 3.51
N TYR A 251 -29.76 -50.07 2.42
CA TYR A 251 -30.44 -51.11 1.64
C TYR A 251 -29.75 -51.43 0.31
N LEU A 252 -28.54 -50.89 0.07
CA LEU A 252 -27.77 -51.06 -1.17
C LEU A 252 -28.60 -50.72 -2.42
N LEU A 253 -29.34 -49.61 -2.36
CA LEU A 253 -30.13 -49.11 -3.48
C LEU A 253 -29.32 -48.04 -4.23
N ASP A 254 -29.57 -47.89 -5.53
CA ASP A 254 -29.22 -46.64 -6.18
C ASP A 254 -30.10 -45.49 -5.65
N PHE A 255 -29.69 -44.25 -5.91
CA PHE A 255 -30.34 -43.07 -5.35
C PHE A 255 -31.80 -42.92 -5.79
N ASP A 256 -32.12 -43.20 -7.06
CA ASP A 256 -33.47 -43.04 -7.60
C ASP A 256 -34.42 -44.09 -7.03
N THR A 257 -33.92 -45.31 -6.86
CA THR A 257 -34.61 -46.40 -6.19
C THR A 257 -34.84 -46.08 -4.70
N ALA A 258 -33.85 -45.56 -3.99
CA ALA A 258 -34.00 -45.10 -2.61
C ALA A 258 -35.02 -43.95 -2.46
N GLU A 259 -35.03 -43.01 -3.40
CA GLU A 259 -35.99 -41.90 -3.42
C GLU A 259 -37.42 -42.43 -3.64
N THR A 260 -37.55 -43.42 -4.53
CA THR A 260 -38.81 -44.13 -4.78
C THR A 260 -39.29 -44.83 -3.51
N LEU A 261 -38.41 -45.55 -2.80
CA LEU A 261 -38.73 -46.11 -1.49
C LEU A 261 -39.26 -45.03 -0.54
N LYS A 262 -38.49 -43.95 -0.34
CA LYS A 262 -38.83 -42.85 0.57
C LYS A 262 -40.21 -42.23 0.28
N ARG A 263 -40.50 -41.92 -0.98
CA ARG A 263 -41.78 -41.33 -1.41
C ARG A 263 -42.97 -42.25 -1.15
N ASN A 264 -42.80 -43.56 -1.34
CA ASN A 264 -43.87 -44.54 -1.16
C ASN A 264 -44.22 -44.80 0.32
N LEU A 265 -43.34 -44.46 1.28
CA LEU A 265 -43.59 -44.60 2.72
C LEU A 265 -44.74 -43.73 3.24
N ALA A 266 -45.15 -42.70 2.49
CA ALA A 266 -46.25 -41.84 2.89
C ALA A 266 -47.61 -42.57 2.85
N GLU A 267 -47.78 -43.46 1.87
CA GLU A 267 -49.06 -44.11 1.55
C GLU A 267 -49.04 -45.63 1.83
N ASN A 268 -47.87 -46.24 1.94
CA ASN A 268 -47.71 -47.68 2.08
C ASN A 268 -47.00 -48.03 3.40
N GLU A 269 -47.50 -49.07 4.09
CA GLU A 269 -46.85 -49.62 5.28
C GLU A 269 -45.66 -50.51 4.94
N GLU A 270 -45.62 -51.09 3.75
CA GLU A 270 -44.49 -51.86 3.24
C GLU A 270 -44.24 -51.51 1.77
N VAL A 271 -42.98 -51.43 1.37
CA VAL A 271 -42.58 -51.12 0.00
C VAL A 271 -41.65 -52.21 -0.49
N LYS A 272 -42.02 -52.83 -1.61
CA LYS A 272 -41.19 -53.83 -2.28
C LYS A 272 -40.26 -53.13 -3.27
N ILE A 273 -38.96 -53.39 -3.18
CA ILE A 273 -37.97 -52.78 -4.05
C ILE A 273 -36.83 -53.74 -4.39
N ALA A 274 -36.09 -53.48 -5.46
CA ALA A 274 -34.92 -54.26 -5.84
C ALA A 274 -33.64 -53.50 -5.51
N ASP A 275 -32.65 -54.17 -4.91
CA ASP A 275 -31.32 -53.59 -4.68
C ASP A 275 -30.48 -53.56 -5.98
N ILE A 276 -29.29 -52.95 -5.92
CA ILE A 276 -28.38 -52.88 -7.09
C ILE A 276 -27.88 -54.24 -7.57
N LEU A 277 -28.06 -55.31 -6.79
CA LEU A 277 -27.72 -56.68 -7.14
C LEU A 277 -28.92 -57.45 -7.72
N GLY A 278 -30.10 -56.84 -7.74
CA GLY A 278 -31.35 -57.43 -8.23
C GLY A 278 -32.11 -58.27 -7.20
N ASN A 279 -31.74 -58.21 -5.92
CA ASN A 279 -32.49 -58.90 -4.87
C ASN A 279 -33.75 -58.10 -4.53
N GLU A 280 -34.90 -58.75 -4.51
CA GLU A 280 -36.13 -58.13 -4.05
C GLU A 280 -36.17 -58.13 -2.51
N ILE A 281 -36.30 -56.94 -1.95
CA ILE A 281 -36.45 -56.70 -0.50
C ILE A 281 -37.81 -56.04 -0.24
N LEU A 282 -38.44 -56.42 0.86
CA LEU A 282 -39.66 -55.80 1.37
C LEU A 282 -39.28 -55.03 2.63
N ILE A 283 -39.48 -53.72 2.61
CA ILE A 283 -39.07 -52.82 3.70
C ILE A 283 -40.32 -52.23 4.32
N SER A 284 -40.48 -52.35 5.64
CA SER A 284 -41.60 -51.70 6.34
C SER A 284 -41.35 -50.20 6.52
N ARG A 285 -42.44 -49.44 6.65
CA ARG A 285 -42.40 -48.01 6.97
C ARG A 285 -41.65 -47.75 8.25
N GLU A 286 -41.87 -48.55 9.28
CA GLU A 286 -41.21 -48.38 10.58
C GLU A 286 -39.70 -48.64 10.48
N GLU A 287 -39.27 -49.63 9.71
CA GLU A 287 -37.86 -49.93 9.47
C GLU A 287 -37.17 -48.80 8.71
N ALA A 288 -37.78 -48.33 7.61
CA ALA A 288 -37.23 -47.22 6.83
C ALA A 288 -37.17 -45.91 7.64
N VAL A 289 -38.20 -45.60 8.42
CA VAL A 289 -38.21 -44.42 9.30
C VAL A 289 -37.14 -44.53 10.37
N LYS A 290 -36.96 -45.70 10.99
CA LYS A 290 -35.90 -45.91 12.00
C LYS A 290 -34.50 -45.68 11.42
N VAL A 291 -34.29 -46.04 10.16
CA VAL A 291 -33.04 -45.81 9.43
C VAL A 291 -32.82 -44.31 9.18
N MET A 292 -33.87 -43.58 8.80
CA MET A 292 -33.81 -42.14 8.55
C MET A 292 -33.78 -41.28 9.83
N GLU A 293 -34.22 -41.81 10.97
CA GLU A 293 -34.42 -41.08 12.23
C GLU A 293 -33.22 -40.20 12.64
N PRO A 294 -31.95 -40.65 12.60
CA PRO A 294 -30.81 -39.80 12.98
C PRO A 294 -30.73 -38.51 12.14
N VAL A 295 -31.01 -38.60 10.83
CA VAL A 295 -30.97 -37.46 9.91
C VAL A 295 -32.20 -36.57 10.11
N ILE A 296 -33.37 -37.14 10.38
CA ILE A 296 -34.59 -36.37 10.73
C ILE A 296 -34.34 -35.53 11.99
N ILE A 297 -33.70 -36.13 13.00
CA ILE A 297 -33.34 -35.44 14.24
C ILE A 297 -32.37 -34.30 13.95
N GLU A 298 -31.30 -34.56 13.20
CA GLU A 298 -30.31 -33.54 12.84
C GLU A 298 -30.95 -32.37 12.09
N LEU A 299 -31.75 -32.66 11.06
CA LEU A 299 -32.50 -31.65 10.30
C LEU A 299 -33.39 -30.81 11.22
N CYS A 300 -34.18 -31.45 12.09
CA CYS A 300 -35.07 -30.73 13.00
C CYS A 300 -34.29 -29.87 14.01
N GLN A 301 -33.17 -30.36 14.54
CA GLN A 301 -32.31 -29.61 15.46
C GLN A 301 -31.70 -28.38 14.79
N GLN A 302 -31.19 -28.52 13.57
CA GLN A 302 -30.64 -27.39 12.83
C GLN A 302 -31.71 -26.36 12.49
N VAL A 303 -32.85 -26.79 11.95
CA VAL A 303 -33.99 -25.90 11.65
C VAL A 303 -34.46 -25.17 12.91
N ALA A 304 -34.66 -25.88 14.03
CA ALA A 304 -35.06 -25.29 15.29
C ALA A 304 -34.02 -24.29 15.82
N GLY A 305 -32.73 -24.65 15.74
CA GLY A 305 -31.63 -23.78 16.14
C GLY A 305 -31.59 -22.45 15.37
N TYR A 306 -31.73 -22.49 14.05
CA TYR A 306 -31.81 -21.29 13.21
C TYR A 306 -33.05 -20.46 13.52
N ILE A 307 -34.23 -21.09 13.65
CA ILE A 307 -35.47 -20.39 14.02
C ILE A 307 -35.29 -19.65 15.35
N LEU A 308 -34.73 -20.30 16.36
CA LEU A 308 -34.54 -19.70 17.69
C LEU A 308 -33.51 -18.57 17.67
N THR A 309 -32.40 -18.77 16.96
CA THR A 309 -31.33 -17.77 16.84
C THR A 309 -31.84 -16.49 16.17
N LEU A 310 -32.59 -16.64 15.07
CA LEU A 310 -33.06 -15.51 14.27
C LEU A 310 -34.31 -14.84 14.85
N ASN A 311 -35.22 -15.62 15.43
CA ASN A 311 -36.46 -15.08 16.02
C ASN A 311 -36.26 -14.54 17.44
N GLY A 312 -35.19 -14.98 18.12
CA GLY A 312 -34.91 -14.71 19.52
C GLY A 312 -35.87 -15.38 20.52
N LYS A 313 -36.93 -16.04 20.04
CA LYS A 313 -37.89 -16.81 20.83
C LYS A 313 -38.60 -17.87 19.98
N VAL A 314 -39.27 -18.81 20.63
CA VAL A 314 -40.10 -19.83 19.97
C VAL A 314 -41.24 -19.15 19.17
N PRO A 315 -41.50 -19.56 17.91
CA PRO A 315 -42.64 -19.06 17.13
C PRO A 315 -43.98 -19.52 17.71
N ASP A 316 -45.07 -18.80 17.41
CA ASP A 316 -46.43 -19.21 17.75
C ASP A 316 -46.85 -20.47 17.01
N ALA A 317 -46.39 -20.63 15.76
CA ALA A 317 -46.55 -21.82 14.93
C ALA A 317 -45.48 -21.91 13.83
N VAL A 318 -45.24 -23.13 13.34
CA VAL A 318 -44.36 -23.43 12.21
C VAL A 318 -45.18 -24.01 11.06
N LEU A 319 -45.00 -23.44 9.88
CA LEU A 319 -45.64 -23.86 8.64
C LEU A 319 -44.58 -24.49 7.74
N LEU A 320 -44.75 -25.77 7.43
CA LEU A 320 -43.85 -26.50 6.54
C LEU A 320 -44.40 -26.51 5.11
N VAL A 321 -43.51 -26.34 4.15
CA VAL A 321 -43.74 -26.49 2.71
C VAL A 321 -42.60 -27.28 2.08
N GLY A 322 -42.65 -27.51 0.76
CA GLY A 322 -41.64 -28.31 0.07
C GLY A 322 -41.92 -29.81 0.16
N GLY A 323 -41.33 -30.58 -0.77
CA GLY A 323 -41.57 -32.02 -0.86
C GLY A 323 -41.04 -32.81 0.35
N GLY A 324 -39.93 -32.37 0.94
CA GLY A 324 -39.33 -33.00 2.11
C GLY A 324 -40.17 -32.86 3.38
N SER A 325 -41.11 -31.90 3.43
CA SER A 325 -42.05 -31.76 4.55
C SER A 325 -43.00 -32.96 4.73
N LEU A 326 -43.14 -33.80 3.69
CA LEU A 326 -43.95 -35.03 3.70
C LEU A 326 -43.24 -36.22 4.36
N THR A 327 -41.97 -36.05 4.76
CA THR A 327 -41.21 -37.10 5.46
C THR A 327 -41.96 -37.54 6.73
N PRO A 328 -42.19 -38.85 6.94
CA PRO A 328 -42.80 -39.33 8.17
C PRO A 328 -42.04 -38.86 9.41
N THR A 329 -42.73 -38.75 10.56
CA THR A 329 -42.19 -38.32 11.88
C THR A 329 -41.56 -36.92 11.97
N LEU A 330 -41.34 -36.22 10.85
CA LEU A 330 -40.74 -34.90 10.82
C LEU A 330 -41.52 -33.84 11.63
N LEU A 331 -42.83 -33.71 11.41
CA LEU A 331 -43.68 -32.73 12.11
C LEU A 331 -43.64 -32.87 13.64
N PRO A 332 -43.93 -34.06 14.22
CA PRO A 332 -43.85 -34.22 15.67
C PRO A 332 -42.43 -34.02 16.19
N ARG A 333 -41.39 -34.45 15.47
CA ARG A 333 -40.01 -34.23 15.89
C ARG A 333 -39.65 -32.74 15.96
N LEU A 334 -40.00 -31.97 14.93
CA LEU A 334 -39.75 -30.54 14.91
C LEU A 334 -40.53 -29.81 16.00
N ALA A 335 -41.76 -30.26 16.29
CA ALA A 335 -42.55 -29.75 17.40
C ALA A 335 -41.84 -29.98 18.75
N ASP A 336 -41.27 -31.16 18.97
CA ASP A 336 -40.53 -31.49 20.18
C ASP A 336 -39.26 -30.63 20.33
N GLU A 337 -38.46 -30.48 19.27
CA GLU A 337 -37.25 -29.64 19.29
C GLU A 337 -37.55 -28.17 19.61
N LEU A 338 -38.68 -27.65 19.10
CA LEU A 338 -39.14 -26.28 19.37
C LEU A 338 -39.97 -26.15 20.66
N LYS A 339 -40.28 -27.27 21.33
CA LYS A 339 -41.18 -27.34 22.49
C LYS A 339 -42.56 -26.74 22.20
N LEU A 340 -43.07 -26.99 20.99
CA LEU A 340 -44.38 -26.57 20.54
C LEU A 340 -45.40 -27.72 20.65
N PRO A 341 -46.66 -27.41 20.98
CA PRO A 341 -47.76 -28.35 20.76
C PRO A 341 -47.78 -28.78 19.29
N GLY A 342 -47.87 -30.09 19.01
CA GLY A 342 -47.85 -30.62 17.64
C GLY A 342 -48.89 -30.00 16.69
N GLN A 343 -50.02 -29.52 17.21
CA GLN A 343 -51.05 -28.81 16.43
C GLN A 343 -50.59 -27.45 15.87
N ARG A 344 -49.48 -26.91 16.38
CA ARG A 344 -48.86 -25.65 15.93
C ARG A 344 -47.74 -25.86 14.93
N VAL A 345 -47.46 -27.10 14.53
CA VAL A 345 -46.51 -27.44 13.47
C VAL A 345 -47.28 -28.19 12.38
N GLY A 346 -47.38 -27.60 11.19
CA GLY A 346 -48.26 -28.15 10.16
C GLY A 346 -47.84 -27.84 8.74
N ILE A 347 -48.28 -28.67 7.80
CA ILE A 347 -48.00 -28.49 6.38
C ILE A 347 -48.98 -27.49 5.77
N ARG A 348 -48.46 -26.57 4.97
CA ARG A 348 -49.24 -25.63 4.16
C ARG A 348 -49.18 -26.03 2.69
N THR A 349 -50.32 -25.93 2.02
CA THR A 349 -50.47 -26.30 0.61
C THR A 349 -51.05 -25.12 -0.18
N PRO A 350 -50.64 -24.91 -1.46
CA PRO A 350 -51.05 -23.75 -2.26
C PRO A 350 -52.55 -23.70 -2.60
N ASP A 351 -53.21 -24.85 -2.68
CA ASP A 351 -54.66 -24.97 -2.90
C ASP A 351 -55.47 -24.19 -1.85
N LYS A 352 -54.96 -24.07 -0.62
CA LYS A 352 -55.59 -23.33 0.48
C LYS A 352 -55.46 -21.81 0.37
N PHE A 353 -54.72 -21.29 -0.63
CA PHE A 353 -54.61 -19.85 -0.88
C PHE A 353 -55.81 -19.29 -1.65
N GLY A 354 -56.53 -20.12 -2.41
CA GLY A 354 -57.80 -19.77 -3.04
C GLY A 354 -57.73 -18.79 -4.23
N LYS A 355 -56.53 -18.41 -4.68
CA LYS A 355 -56.34 -17.49 -5.83
C LYS A 355 -55.87 -18.16 -7.13
N PHE A 356 -55.61 -19.46 -7.08
CA PHE A 356 -55.05 -20.22 -8.20
C PHE A 356 -56.07 -21.17 -8.81
N SER A 357 -56.18 -21.15 -10.12
CA SER A 357 -56.72 -22.27 -10.88
C SER A 357 -55.57 -23.21 -11.24
N LEU A 358 -55.54 -24.40 -10.62
CA LEU A 358 -54.49 -25.42 -10.77
C LEU A 358 -55.02 -26.60 -11.59
N LYS A 359 -54.38 -26.88 -12.74
CA LYS A 359 -54.67 -28.07 -13.54
C LYS A 359 -53.86 -29.30 -13.11
N ALA A 360 -52.57 -29.11 -12.82
CA ALA A 360 -51.67 -30.20 -12.47
C ALA A 360 -51.76 -30.56 -10.98
N ASP A 361 -51.92 -31.85 -10.68
CA ASP A 361 -52.10 -32.33 -9.30
C ASP A 361 -50.85 -32.13 -8.43
N TYR A 362 -49.66 -32.26 -9.00
CA TYR A 362 -48.41 -32.10 -8.24
C TYR A 362 -48.17 -30.67 -7.73
N LEU A 363 -48.84 -29.67 -8.31
CA LEU A 363 -48.80 -28.27 -7.84
C LEU A 363 -49.75 -28.00 -6.67
N LYS A 364 -50.66 -28.95 -6.34
CA LYS A 364 -51.59 -28.82 -5.22
C LYS A 364 -50.94 -29.15 -3.88
N GLY A 365 -49.89 -29.98 -3.89
CA GLY A 365 -49.14 -30.38 -2.70
C GLY A 365 -48.18 -29.29 -2.18
N PRO A 366 -47.49 -29.53 -1.04
CA PRO A 366 -46.56 -28.56 -0.47
C PRO A 366 -45.38 -28.23 -1.39
N GLN A 367 -44.97 -29.14 -2.28
CA GLN A 367 -43.95 -28.88 -3.31
C GLN A 367 -44.38 -27.86 -4.37
N GLY A 368 -45.67 -27.54 -4.48
CA GLY A 368 -46.16 -26.51 -5.39
C GLY A 368 -45.95 -25.09 -4.87
N ALA A 369 -45.56 -24.92 -3.60
CA ALA A 369 -45.52 -23.62 -2.95
C ALA A 369 -44.53 -22.65 -3.59
N THR A 370 -43.32 -23.12 -3.82
CA THR A 370 -42.21 -22.34 -4.36
C THR A 370 -42.43 -21.94 -5.83
N PRO A 371 -42.73 -22.87 -6.77
CA PRO A 371 -42.91 -22.49 -8.18
C PRO A 371 -44.12 -21.55 -8.39
N LEU A 372 -45.23 -21.79 -7.68
CA LEU A 372 -46.38 -20.87 -7.72
C LEU A 372 -46.04 -19.52 -7.07
N GLY A 373 -45.26 -19.54 -5.99
CA GLY A 373 -44.76 -18.37 -5.30
C GLY A 373 -43.89 -17.48 -6.19
N ILE A 374 -43.00 -18.06 -7.01
CA ILE A 374 -42.14 -17.31 -7.94
C ILE A 374 -43.00 -16.55 -8.95
N ALA A 375 -43.96 -17.23 -9.58
CA ALA A 375 -44.87 -16.62 -10.54
C ALA A 375 -45.76 -15.54 -9.89
N TYR A 376 -46.32 -15.85 -8.71
CA TYR A 376 -47.13 -14.91 -7.94
C TYR A 376 -46.35 -13.65 -7.58
N TYR A 377 -45.15 -13.83 -7.02
CA TYR A 377 -44.29 -12.74 -6.58
C TYR A 377 -43.94 -11.83 -7.76
N SER A 378 -43.49 -12.40 -8.89
CA SER A 378 -43.14 -11.65 -10.10
C SER A 378 -44.33 -10.92 -10.74
N LEU A 379 -45.56 -11.43 -10.60
CA LEU A 379 -46.78 -10.78 -11.12
C LEU A 379 -47.37 -9.71 -10.20
N THR A 380 -47.03 -9.73 -8.92
CA THR A 380 -47.59 -8.85 -7.88
C THR A 380 -46.60 -7.81 -7.39
N HIS A 381 -45.31 -8.05 -7.59
CA HIS A 381 -44.24 -7.13 -7.27
C HIS A 381 -43.54 -6.75 -8.58
N PRO A 382 -43.20 -5.47 -8.77
CA PRO A 382 -42.39 -5.08 -9.93
C PRO A 382 -41.09 -5.89 -9.92
N PRO A 383 -40.65 -6.44 -11.06
CA PRO A 383 -39.33 -7.04 -11.16
C PRO A 383 -38.29 -6.07 -10.64
N ALA A 384 -37.34 -6.58 -9.86
CA ALA A 384 -36.09 -5.86 -9.61
C ALA A 384 -35.55 -5.41 -10.98
N PRO A 385 -35.44 -4.11 -11.24
CA PRO A 385 -34.95 -3.66 -12.53
C PRO A 385 -33.47 -4.04 -12.56
N PHE A 386 -33.04 -4.79 -13.55
CA PHE A 386 -31.62 -5.04 -13.81
C PHE A 386 -31.24 -4.27 -15.06
N ILE A 387 -30.01 -3.76 -15.11
CA ILE A 387 -29.36 -3.45 -16.38
C ILE A 387 -28.13 -4.30 -16.59
N LYS A 388 -27.84 -4.67 -17.84
CA LYS A 388 -26.61 -5.31 -18.25
C LYS A 388 -25.66 -4.24 -18.79
N VAL A 389 -24.43 -4.19 -18.30
CA VAL A 389 -23.35 -3.36 -18.85
C VAL A 389 -22.14 -4.24 -19.15
N GLN A 390 -21.23 -3.80 -20.00
CA GLN A 390 -20.00 -4.50 -20.30
C GLN A 390 -18.81 -3.76 -19.69
N ILE A 391 -18.02 -4.38 -18.82
CA ILE A 391 -16.81 -3.76 -18.24
C ILE A 391 -15.59 -4.52 -18.73
N ASN A 392 -14.69 -3.84 -19.46
CA ASN A 392 -13.47 -4.44 -20.02
C ASN A 392 -13.74 -5.78 -20.75
N GLY A 393 -14.83 -5.82 -21.52
CA GLY A 393 -15.24 -7.01 -22.27
C GLY A 393 -16.16 -7.99 -21.53
N ARG A 394 -16.35 -7.85 -20.21
CA ARG A 394 -17.18 -8.77 -19.40
C ARG A 394 -18.58 -8.20 -19.16
N GLU A 395 -19.61 -8.98 -19.43
CA GLU A 395 -21.01 -8.62 -19.13
C GLU A 395 -21.25 -8.68 -17.62
N ILE A 396 -21.75 -7.59 -17.04
CA ILE A 396 -22.05 -7.42 -15.62
C ILE A 396 -23.52 -7.03 -15.50
N MET A 397 -24.27 -7.78 -14.71
CA MET A 397 -25.64 -7.44 -14.36
C MET A 397 -25.63 -6.56 -13.11
N LEU A 398 -26.25 -5.39 -13.22
CA LEU A 398 -26.38 -4.39 -12.16
C LEU A 398 -27.84 -4.24 -11.77
N TRP A 399 -28.09 -4.12 -10.47
CA TRP A 399 -29.42 -3.77 -9.97
C TRP A 399 -29.70 -2.30 -10.27
N ASN A 400 -30.67 -2.03 -11.13
CA ASN A 400 -31.15 -0.72 -11.61
C ASN A 400 -31.94 0.04 -10.53
N THR A 401 -31.25 0.25 -9.43
CA THR A 401 -31.76 0.87 -8.23
C THR A 401 -31.59 2.40 -8.29
N GLY A 402 -32.31 3.04 -9.20
CA GLY A 402 -32.18 4.47 -9.47
C GLY A 402 -31.01 4.78 -10.39
N GLU A 403 -30.28 5.86 -10.12
CA GLU A 403 -29.11 6.26 -10.91
C GLU A 403 -27.93 5.30 -10.67
N ILE A 404 -27.72 4.36 -11.59
CA ILE A 404 -26.49 3.55 -11.64
C ILE A 404 -25.42 4.40 -12.31
N ASN A 405 -24.25 4.49 -11.68
CA ASN A 405 -23.08 5.16 -12.23
C ASN A 405 -21.92 4.18 -12.45
N VAL A 406 -20.87 4.63 -13.12
CA VAL A 406 -19.67 3.83 -13.40
C VAL A 406 -19.01 3.31 -12.11
N GLY A 407 -18.98 4.11 -11.04
CA GLY A 407 -18.41 3.68 -9.76
C GLY A 407 -19.11 2.45 -9.18
N LYS A 408 -20.46 2.44 -9.22
CA LYS A 408 -21.27 1.29 -8.83
C LYS A 408 -21.00 0.09 -9.74
N ALA A 409 -20.93 0.31 -11.05
CA ALA A 409 -20.64 -0.74 -12.02
C ALA A 409 -19.27 -1.41 -11.75
N LEU A 410 -18.23 -0.61 -11.47
CA LEU A 410 -16.88 -1.10 -11.15
C LEU A 410 -16.86 -1.89 -9.83
N LEU A 411 -17.50 -1.39 -8.77
CA LEU A 411 -17.65 -2.12 -7.51
C LEU A 411 -18.35 -3.46 -7.72
N SER A 412 -19.47 -3.44 -8.45
CA SER A 412 -20.22 -4.65 -8.80
C SER A 412 -19.44 -5.60 -9.70
N SER A 413 -18.40 -5.16 -10.41
CA SER A 413 -17.47 -6.03 -11.13
C SER A 413 -16.34 -6.60 -10.28
N GLY A 414 -16.27 -6.23 -8.99
CA GLY A 414 -15.21 -6.64 -8.07
C GLY A 414 -13.95 -5.77 -8.13
N ILE A 415 -14.01 -4.61 -8.82
CA ILE A 415 -12.91 -3.64 -8.85
C ILE A 415 -13.07 -2.70 -7.64
N PRO A 416 -12.15 -2.74 -6.67
CA PRO A 416 -12.27 -1.90 -5.49
C PRO A 416 -11.91 -0.45 -5.81
N LEU A 417 -12.74 0.51 -5.38
CA LEU A 417 -12.54 1.93 -5.69
C LEU A 417 -11.38 2.58 -4.92
N ASN A 418 -10.88 1.94 -3.86
CA ASN A 418 -9.84 2.51 -3.01
C ASN A 418 -8.45 2.58 -3.68
N ASN A 419 -8.23 1.84 -4.78
CA ASN A 419 -6.93 1.72 -5.46
C ASN A 419 -6.99 2.05 -6.95
N ILE A 420 -7.97 2.85 -7.37
CA ILE A 420 -8.13 3.21 -8.79
C ILE A 420 -7.23 4.38 -9.21
N TYR A 421 -6.78 5.20 -8.27
CA TYR A 421 -5.82 6.27 -8.49
C TYR A 421 -4.40 5.75 -8.28
N GLY A 422 -3.47 6.20 -9.13
CA GLY A 422 -2.06 5.98 -8.88
C GLY A 422 -1.63 6.64 -7.57
N ARG A 423 -0.94 5.89 -6.72
CA ARG A 423 -0.38 6.44 -5.48
C ARG A 423 0.73 7.45 -5.81
N PRO A 424 0.85 8.56 -5.06
CA PRO A 424 2.02 9.44 -5.19
C PRO A 424 3.31 8.68 -4.86
N GLY A 425 4.36 8.94 -5.63
CA GLY A 425 5.69 8.43 -5.31
C GLY A 425 6.20 9.04 -4.01
N LEU A 426 6.97 8.27 -3.23
CA LEU A 426 7.54 8.74 -1.98
C LEU A 426 8.51 9.90 -2.23
N GLY A 427 8.32 11.00 -1.49
CA GLY A 427 9.28 12.09 -1.44
C GLY A 427 10.48 11.77 -0.55
N LYS A 428 11.55 12.54 -0.69
CA LYS A 428 12.75 12.46 0.16
C LYS A 428 12.89 13.73 1.01
N THR A 429 13.22 13.58 2.28
CA THR A 429 13.60 14.67 3.19
C THR A 429 15.10 14.59 3.43
N ILE A 430 15.86 15.62 3.05
CA ILE A 430 17.33 15.60 3.07
C ILE A 430 17.84 16.83 3.82
N GLU A 431 18.74 16.66 4.78
CA GLU A 431 19.40 17.76 5.48
C GLU A 431 20.69 18.13 4.75
N VAL A 432 20.82 19.36 4.25
CA VAL A 432 22.03 19.86 3.59
C VAL A 432 22.65 20.97 4.42
N ASN A 433 23.85 20.74 4.98
CA ASN A 433 24.54 21.68 5.88
C ASN A 433 23.62 22.24 7.00
N GLY A 434 22.76 21.40 7.57
CA GLY A 434 21.82 21.78 8.63
C GLY A 434 20.47 22.35 8.15
N VAL A 435 20.27 22.51 6.84
CA VAL A 435 19.00 22.97 6.26
C VAL A 435 18.23 21.81 5.65
N VAL A 436 17.02 21.56 6.14
CA VAL A 436 16.15 20.49 5.63
C VAL A 436 15.51 20.90 4.29
N LYS A 437 15.71 20.09 3.25
CA LYS A 437 15.07 20.18 1.93
C LYS A 437 14.13 19.00 1.74
N VAL A 438 12.93 19.26 1.21
CA VAL A 438 11.94 18.22 0.87
C VAL A 438 11.81 18.12 -0.65
N ILE A 439 12.17 16.97 -1.21
CA ILE A 439 12.02 16.62 -2.62
C ILE A 439 10.74 15.79 -2.77
N LYS A 440 9.81 16.25 -3.60
CA LYS A 440 8.54 15.53 -3.83
C LYS A 440 8.74 14.42 -4.87
N GLY A 441 8.08 13.27 -4.67
CA GLY A 441 7.94 12.26 -5.71
C GLY A 441 6.96 12.69 -6.81
N GLU A 442 6.89 11.94 -7.91
CA GLU A 442 5.91 12.20 -8.95
C GLU A 442 4.50 11.91 -8.43
N ILE A 443 3.52 12.69 -8.89
CA ILE A 443 2.12 12.46 -8.57
C ILE A 443 1.64 11.28 -9.42
N GLY A 444 0.91 10.34 -8.82
CA GLY A 444 0.27 9.27 -9.58
C GLY A 444 -0.81 9.81 -10.52
N THR A 445 -1.14 9.03 -11.54
CA THR A 445 -2.13 9.44 -12.55
C THR A 445 -3.56 9.03 -12.14
N PRO A 446 -4.59 9.78 -12.58
CA PRO A 446 -5.99 9.35 -12.40
C PRO A 446 -6.31 8.11 -13.25
N PRO A 447 -7.35 7.34 -12.90
CA PRO A 447 -7.83 6.26 -13.77
C PRO A 447 -8.36 6.82 -15.09
N VAL A 448 -8.25 6.03 -16.15
CA VAL A 448 -8.95 6.30 -17.42
C VAL A 448 -10.26 5.53 -17.39
N ILE A 449 -11.35 6.27 -17.51
CA ILE A 449 -12.71 5.72 -17.55
C ILE A 449 -13.35 6.20 -18.84
N ARG A 450 -13.91 5.27 -19.63
CA ARG A 450 -14.73 5.59 -20.78
C ARG A 450 -16.04 4.85 -20.74
N VAL A 451 -17.13 5.50 -21.15
CA VAL A 451 -18.44 4.87 -21.36
C VAL A 451 -18.77 5.04 -22.84
N ASN A 452 -19.01 3.93 -23.54
CA ASN A 452 -19.27 3.89 -24.98
C ASN A 452 -18.19 4.61 -25.83
N GLY A 453 -16.95 4.59 -25.36
CA GLY A 453 -15.79 5.23 -26.01
C GLY A 453 -15.54 6.69 -25.61
N GLU A 454 -16.50 7.35 -24.95
CA GLU A 454 -16.40 8.73 -24.48
C GLU A 454 -15.78 8.82 -23.08
N GLU A 455 -15.05 9.90 -22.79
CA GLU A 455 -14.43 10.12 -21.47
C GLU A 455 -15.51 10.31 -20.39
N ALA A 456 -15.39 9.56 -19.30
CA ALA A 456 -16.38 9.50 -18.23
C ALA A 456 -15.73 9.57 -16.84
N GLY A 457 -16.54 9.80 -15.82
CA GLY A 457 -16.14 9.75 -14.41
C GLY A 457 -16.87 8.65 -13.66
N LEU A 458 -16.53 8.44 -12.39
CA LEU A 458 -17.22 7.46 -11.53
C LEU A 458 -18.70 7.78 -11.34
N GLU A 459 -19.07 9.07 -11.37
CA GLU A 459 -20.45 9.53 -11.23
C GLU A 459 -21.25 9.51 -12.54
N THR A 460 -20.61 9.19 -13.67
CA THR A 460 -21.30 9.09 -14.97
C THR A 460 -22.34 7.98 -14.92
N LEU A 461 -23.59 8.32 -15.25
CA LEU A 461 -24.69 7.37 -15.29
C LEU A 461 -24.51 6.33 -16.40
N VAL A 462 -24.96 5.11 -16.14
CA VAL A 462 -24.89 3.99 -17.09
C VAL A 462 -26.28 3.40 -17.33
N GLN A 463 -26.50 2.95 -18.55
CA GLN A 463 -27.75 2.39 -19.05
C GLN A 463 -27.57 0.95 -19.54
N GLU A 464 -28.69 0.27 -19.83
CA GLU A 464 -28.67 -1.05 -20.46
C GLU A 464 -27.83 -1.06 -21.75
N GLY A 465 -26.86 -1.97 -21.81
CA GLY A 465 -25.98 -2.17 -22.95
C GLY A 465 -24.70 -1.34 -22.94
N ASP A 466 -24.50 -0.43 -21.97
CA ASP A 466 -23.33 0.45 -21.95
C ASP A 466 -22.01 -0.33 -21.80
N ILE A 467 -20.98 0.13 -22.51
CA ILE A 467 -19.63 -0.43 -22.50
C ILE A 467 -18.71 0.49 -21.70
N ILE A 468 -18.21 0.01 -20.58
CA ILE A 468 -17.29 0.69 -19.68
C ILE A 468 -15.87 0.16 -19.90
N GLU A 469 -14.96 1.05 -20.31
CA GLU A 469 -13.53 0.78 -20.31
C GLU A 469 -12.91 1.42 -19.08
N PHE A 470 -12.21 0.60 -18.28
CA PHE A 470 -11.56 1.04 -17.06
C PHE A 470 -10.10 0.63 -17.04
N ILE A 471 -9.21 1.62 -16.93
CA ILE A 471 -7.77 1.42 -16.75
C ILE A 471 -7.36 2.13 -15.45
N PRO A 472 -6.79 1.42 -14.46
CA PRO A 472 -6.36 2.05 -13.21
C PRO A 472 -5.22 3.04 -13.44
N GLY A 473 -5.14 4.04 -12.57
CA GLY A 473 -4.07 5.03 -12.57
C GLY A 473 -2.71 4.39 -12.31
N LYS A 474 -1.68 4.90 -12.99
CA LYS A 474 -0.27 4.51 -12.78
C LYS A 474 0.30 5.22 -11.56
N GLU A 475 1.02 4.48 -10.72
CA GLU A 475 1.75 5.02 -9.56
C GLU A 475 2.79 6.05 -9.99
N GLY A 476 2.95 7.08 -9.17
CA GLY A 476 4.00 8.07 -9.33
C GLY A 476 5.36 7.47 -8.95
N LYS A 477 6.41 7.85 -9.67
CA LYS A 477 7.77 7.42 -9.36
C LYS A 477 8.28 8.08 -8.09
N GLU A 478 9.09 7.34 -7.35
CA GLU A 478 9.80 7.84 -6.17
C GLU A 478 10.74 9.00 -6.52
N ALA A 479 10.93 9.92 -5.57
CA ALA A 479 11.86 11.02 -5.73
C ALA A 479 13.31 10.51 -5.86
N ARG A 480 13.94 10.80 -6.99
CA ARG A 480 15.36 10.54 -7.22
C ARG A 480 16.13 11.85 -7.20
N VAL A 481 17.19 11.91 -6.38
CA VAL A 481 18.04 13.09 -6.23
C VAL A 481 19.50 12.68 -6.14
N LEU A 482 20.33 13.34 -6.93
CA LEU A 482 21.78 13.24 -6.87
C LEU A 482 22.36 14.40 -6.05
N VAL A 483 23.59 14.24 -5.57
CA VAL A 483 24.29 15.29 -4.82
C VAL A 483 24.37 16.61 -5.59
N ARG A 484 24.65 16.56 -6.90
CA ARG A 484 24.67 17.75 -7.76
C ARG A 484 23.35 18.52 -7.81
N ASP A 485 22.22 17.83 -7.61
CA ASP A 485 20.89 18.45 -7.63
C ASP A 485 20.63 19.24 -6.33
N LEU A 486 21.38 18.94 -5.27
CA LEU A 486 21.26 19.57 -3.96
C LEU A 486 22.23 20.73 -3.75
N LEU A 487 23.40 20.64 -4.39
CA LEU A 487 24.55 21.53 -4.20
C LEU A 487 24.74 22.42 -5.42
N ASN A 488 24.60 23.73 -5.25
CA ASN A 488 24.97 24.71 -6.26
C ASN A 488 26.40 25.19 -5.99
N ILE A 489 27.39 24.42 -6.44
CA ILE A 489 28.82 24.72 -6.23
C ILE A 489 29.41 25.13 -7.58
N GLU A 490 29.83 26.39 -7.69
CA GLU A 490 30.62 26.85 -8.83
C GLU A 490 32.03 26.24 -8.77
N ASP A 491 32.53 25.78 -9.92
CA ASP A 491 33.91 25.33 -10.05
C ASP A 491 34.84 26.47 -9.66
N THR A 492 35.69 26.22 -8.66
CA THR A 492 36.64 27.24 -8.22
C THR A 492 38.04 26.69 -8.16
N TYR A 493 38.96 27.58 -8.42
CA TYR A 493 40.36 27.28 -8.58
C TYR A 493 41.19 28.25 -7.75
N VAL A 494 42.45 27.90 -7.59
CA VAL A 494 43.51 28.78 -7.09
C VAL A 494 44.61 28.83 -8.14
N LEU A 495 45.38 29.92 -8.14
CA LEU A 495 46.53 30.05 -9.03
C LEU A 495 47.79 29.69 -8.25
N VAL A 496 48.48 28.62 -8.65
CA VAL A 496 49.73 28.18 -8.02
C VAL A 496 50.89 28.50 -8.96
N ASN A 497 51.75 29.45 -8.60
CA ASN A 497 52.83 29.94 -9.48
C ASN A 497 52.34 30.33 -10.90
N GLY A 498 51.10 30.83 -11.00
CA GLY A 498 50.46 31.21 -12.27
C GLY A 498 49.67 30.10 -12.97
N GLU A 499 49.72 28.85 -12.49
CA GLU A 499 48.97 27.72 -13.04
C GLU A 499 47.65 27.48 -12.30
N ARG A 500 46.60 27.11 -13.03
CA ARG A 500 45.27 26.86 -12.45
C ARG A 500 45.20 25.49 -11.79
N VAL A 501 44.82 25.45 -10.52
CA VAL A 501 44.53 24.22 -9.76
C VAL A 501 43.08 24.25 -9.30
N ASP A 502 42.26 23.31 -9.78
CA ASP A 502 40.83 23.22 -9.43
C ASP A 502 40.65 22.63 -8.02
N LEU A 503 39.81 23.28 -7.21
CA LEU A 503 39.48 22.87 -5.85
C LEU A 503 38.20 22.05 -5.85
N LYS A 504 38.29 20.81 -5.38
CA LYS A 504 37.11 19.94 -5.20
C LYS A 504 36.52 20.11 -3.80
N PRO A 505 35.21 20.32 -3.64
CA PRO A 505 34.58 20.35 -2.33
C PRO A 505 34.64 18.96 -1.68
N LYS A 506 34.83 18.91 -0.37
CA LYS A 506 34.68 17.67 0.41
C LYS A 506 33.19 17.52 0.71
N ILE A 507 32.58 16.49 0.13
CA ILE A 507 31.15 16.18 0.28
C ILE A 507 31.03 14.85 1.01
N GLU A 508 30.11 14.79 1.98
CA GLU A 508 29.79 13.60 2.74
C GLU A 508 28.28 13.38 2.77
N ILE A 509 27.86 12.13 2.62
CA ILE A 509 26.49 11.69 2.87
C ILE A 509 26.53 10.82 4.13
N ASN A 510 25.83 11.24 5.18
CA ASN A 510 25.82 10.55 6.49
C ASN A 510 27.23 10.34 7.09
N GLY A 511 28.16 11.24 6.82
CA GLY A 511 29.56 11.15 7.27
C GLY A 511 30.46 10.24 6.41
N VAL A 512 29.97 9.73 5.28
CA VAL A 512 30.77 8.96 4.31
C VAL A 512 31.11 9.84 3.11
N PRO A 513 32.37 9.88 2.63
CA PRO A 513 32.75 10.63 1.43
C PRO A 513 31.89 10.25 0.22
N ALA A 514 31.38 11.27 -0.50
CA ALA A 514 30.50 11.11 -1.64
C ALA A 514 30.90 12.03 -2.81
N GLY A 515 30.56 11.63 -4.03
CA GLY A 515 30.72 12.40 -5.26
C GLY A 515 29.42 13.08 -5.71
N MET A 516 29.54 13.92 -6.75
CA MET A 516 28.42 14.70 -7.31
C MET A 516 27.32 13.84 -7.96
N GLU A 517 27.68 12.65 -8.43
CA GLU A 517 26.78 11.72 -9.14
C GLU A 517 26.16 10.66 -8.22
N ASP A 518 26.50 10.67 -6.93
CA ASP A 518 25.94 9.71 -5.98
C ASP A 518 24.48 10.07 -5.64
N GLU A 519 23.63 9.04 -5.55
CA GLU A 519 22.23 9.21 -5.17
C GLU A 519 22.08 9.41 -3.67
N VAL A 520 21.29 10.40 -3.28
CA VAL A 520 21.06 10.71 -1.87
C VAL A 520 19.85 9.94 -1.33
N PRO A 521 20.00 9.15 -0.26
CA PRO A 521 18.90 8.42 0.35
C PRO A 521 17.94 9.36 1.12
N ASP A 522 16.74 8.86 1.43
CA ASP A 522 15.81 9.57 2.31
C ASP A 522 16.40 9.75 3.72
N ARG A 523 16.08 10.88 4.36
CA ARG A 523 16.59 11.29 5.69
C ARG A 523 18.10 11.38 5.78
N ALA A 524 18.79 11.46 4.63
CA ALA A 524 20.22 11.61 4.61
C ALA A 524 20.63 13.01 5.07
N LYS A 525 21.79 13.07 5.70
CA LYS A 525 22.50 14.29 6.02
C LYS A 525 23.66 14.47 5.04
N VAL A 526 23.52 15.44 4.14
CA VAL A 526 24.57 15.84 3.20
C VAL A 526 25.32 17.01 3.81
N THR A 527 26.59 16.80 4.13
CA THR A 527 27.49 17.85 4.59
C THR A 527 28.52 18.14 3.52
N TRP A 528 28.83 19.42 3.34
CA TRP A 528 29.91 19.80 2.44
C TRP A 528 30.64 21.01 3.00
N GLN A 529 31.95 21.01 2.79
CA GLN A 529 32.83 22.10 3.21
C GLN A 529 33.84 22.44 2.14
N ARG A 530 34.22 23.71 2.12
CA ARG A 530 35.12 24.33 1.15
C ARG A 530 36.40 24.83 1.80
N LYS A 531 36.89 24.11 2.80
CA LYS A 531 38.15 24.38 3.46
C LYS A 531 39.22 23.56 2.78
N VAL A 532 40.17 24.24 2.14
CA VAL A 532 41.35 23.62 1.53
C VAL A 532 42.58 24.25 2.16
N LEU A 533 43.48 23.42 2.68
CA LEU A 533 44.71 23.91 3.31
C LEU A 533 45.79 24.16 2.26
N VAL A 534 46.71 25.08 2.54
CA VAL A 534 47.89 25.37 1.70
C VAL A 534 48.64 24.08 1.34
N ARG A 535 48.82 23.17 2.29
CA ARG A 535 49.43 21.85 2.08
C ARG A 535 48.70 21.02 1.02
N GLU A 536 47.37 20.99 1.05
CA GLU A 536 46.56 20.20 0.10
C GLU A 536 46.65 20.78 -1.31
N VAL A 537 46.64 22.11 -1.44
CA VAL A 537 46.84 22.79 -2.73
C VAL A 537 48.23 22.50 -3.30
N LEU A 538 49.28 22.55 -2.48
CA LEU A 538 50.65 22.27 -2.93
C LEU A 538 50.86 20.82 -3.36
N LEU A 539 50.19 19.87 -2.69
CA LEU A 539 50.19 18.46 -3.10
C LEU A 539 49.51 18.28 -4.47
N LEU A 540 48.38 18.94 -4.69
CA LEU A 540 47.69 18.95 -6.00
C LEU A 540 48.54 19.60 -7.09
N ALA A 541 49.34 20.61 -6.73
CA ALA A 541 50.31 21.26 -7.61
C ALA A 541 51.62 20.46 -7.82
N GLY A 542 51.72 19.24 -7.26
CA GLY A 542 52.85 18.33 -7.47
C GLY A 542 54.09 18.60 -6.62
N VAL A 543 54.00 19.45 -5.59
CA VAL A 543 55.13 19.66 -4.67
C VAL A 543 55.33 18.42 -3.80
N ALA A 544 56.57 17.89 -3.77
CA ALA A 544 56.89 16.69 -3.02
C ALA A 544 56.83 16.93 -1.49
N PRO A 545 56.33 15.96 -0.69
CA PRO A 545 56.19 16.09 0.76
C PRO A 545 57.49 16.46 1.50
N GLU A 546 58.65 16.02 1.00
CA GLU A 546 59.97 16.27 1.60
C GLU A 546 60.37 17.76 1.66
N TYR A 547 59.74 18.62 0.85
CA TYR A 547 59.91 20.07 0.88
C TYR A 547 58.93 20.76 1.85
N MET A 548 57.93 20.03 2.35
CA MET A 548 56.89 20.54 3.24
C MET A 548 57.15 20.25 4.72
N GLU A 549 58.35 19.78 5.05
CA GLU A 549 58.77 19.46 6.41
C GLU A 549 59.75 20.49 6.95
N GLU A 550 59.47 21.01 8.15
CA GLU A 550 60.43 21.81 8.91
C GLU A 550 61.55 20.91 9.43
N LYS A 551 62.81 21.28 9.19
CA LYS A 551 63.98 20.56 9.70
C LYS A 551 64.71 21.41 10.73
N VAL A 552 65.05 20.82 11.86
CA VAL A 552 65.87 21.47 12.90
C VAL A 552 67.25 20.82 12.91
N TYR A 553 68.28 21.61 12.65
CA TYR A 553 69.67 21.18 12.67
C TYR A 553 70.34 21.67 13.95
N ARG A 554 70.93 20.76 14.71
CA ARG A 554 71.79 21.08 15.86
C ARG A 554 73.25 21.12 15.42
N TYR A 555 74.01 22.12 15.84
CA TYR A 555 75.45 22.25 15.50
C TYR A 555 76.21 22.95 16.63
N TYR A 556 77.54 22.90 16.62
CA TYR A 556 78.40 23.57 17.60
C TYR A 556 79.23 24.67 16.93
N LEU A 557 79.21 25.90 17.45
CA LEU A 557 80.02 27.02 16.97
C LEU A 557 80.96 27.49 18.07
N ASN A 558 82.28 27.40 17.84
CA ASN A 558 83.34 27.67 18.82
C ASN A 558 83.10 26.96 20.17
N GLY A 559 82.59 25.73 20.13
CA GLY A 559 82.29 24.92 21.31
C GLY A 559 80.91 25.14 21.94
N GLN A 560 80.11 26.10 21.46
CA GLN A 560 78.75 26.35 21.96
C GLN A 560 77.69 25.66 21.09
N GLU A 561 76.72 24.97 21.72
CA GLU A 561 75.61 24.31 21.03
C GLU A 561 74.58 25.32 20.49
N MET A 562 74.13 25.10 19.26
CA MET A 562 73.24 25.97 18.49
C MET A 562 72.18 25.13 17.76
N PHE A 563 71.03 25.75 17.46
CA PHE A 563 69.93 25.14 16.69
C PHE A 563 69.53 26.04 15.53
N LEU A 564 69.30 25.45 14.35
CA LEU A 564 68.88 26.12 13.13
C LEU A 564 67.61 25.48 12.58
N ARG A 565 66.51 26.24 12.57
CA ARG A 565 65.26 25.85 11.89
C ARG A 565 65.36 26.17 10.42
N TRP A 566 65.05 25.20 9.57
CA TRP A 566 65.19 25.31 8.13
C TRP A 566 63.91 24.86 7.43
N TYR A 567 63.40 25.74 6.58
CA TYR A 567 62.24 25.49 5.72
C TYR A 567 62.72 25.37 4.28
N PRO A 568 62.64 24.16 3.68
CA PRO A 568 63.04 23.93 2.30
C PRO A 568 62.03 24.49 1.28
N LEU A 569 60.90 25.01 1.74
CA LEU A 569 59.88 25.66 0.92
C LEU A 569 59.45 26.98 1.56
N LYS A 570 59.45 28.05 0.78
CA LYS A 570 58.83 29.33 1.17
C LYS A 570 57.51 29.46 0.43
N VAL A 571 56.43 29.64 1.18
CA VAL A 571 55.08 29.75 0.62
C VAL A 571 54.51 31.13 0.93
N LYS A 572 53.87 31.73 -0.08
CA LYS A 572 53.08 32.94 0.04
C LYS A 572 51.68 32.70 -0.48
N VAL A 573 50.70 33.25 0.21
CA VAL A 573 49.31 33.34 -0.26
C VAL A 573 48.99 34.82 -0.38
N ASP A 574 48.57 35.25 -1.57
CA ASP A 574 48.30 36.65 -1.94
C ASP A 574 49.45 37.60 -1.55
N GLY A 575 50.68 37.15 -1.77
CA GLY A 575 51.91 37.89 -1.46
C GLY A 575 52.33 37.89 0.03
N ARG A 576 51.52 37.36 0.94
CA ARG A 576 51.85 37.23 2.37
C ARG A 576 52.47 35.87 2.67
N ALA A 577 53.53 35.82 3.49
CA ALA A 577 54.07 34.56 3.97
C ALA A 577 52.99 33.74 4.70
N ALA A 578 52.80 32.50 4.27
CA ALA A 578 51.72 31.62 4.73
C ALA A 578 52.29 30.30 5.26
N GLY A 579 51.62 29.75 6.28
CA GLY A 579 51.93 28.42 6.80
C GLY A 579 51.24 27.33 5.97
N LEU A 580 51.75 26.10 6.05
CA LEU A 580 51.17 24.96 5.33
C LEU A 580 49.76 24.57 5.84
N GLU A 581 49.44 24.92 7.09
CA GLU A 581 48.14 24.65 7.73
C GLU A 581 47.16 25.83 7.62
N GLU A 582 47.48 26.83 6.79
CA GLU A 582 46.59 27.97 6.55
C GLU A 582 45.50 27.60 5.54
N GLU A 583 44.27 28.09 5.75
CA GLU A 583 43.16 27.92 4.82
C GLU A 583 43.34 28.83 3.60
N VAL A 584 43.14 28.27 2.40
CA VAL A 584 43.25 29.01 1.14
C VAL A 584 41.86 29.42 0.68
N ALA A 585 41.66 30.72 0.47
CA ALA A 585 40.44 31.25 -0.11
C ALA A 585 40.35 30.87 -1.61
N PRO A 586 39.15 30.66 -2.15
CA PRO A 586 38.96 30.49 -3.59
C PRO A 586 39.54 31.69 -4.36
N LEU A 587 40.12 31.43 -5.54
CA LEU A 587 40.77 32.43 -6.42
C LEU A 587 42.03 33.09 -5.85
N ALA A 588 42.52 32.67 -4.69
CA ALA A 588 43.78 33.15 -4.13
C ALA A 588 44.98 32.77 -5.01
N GLU A 589 46.02 33.60 -4.96
CA GLU A 589 47.30 33.35 -5.61
C GLU A 589 48.29 32.75 -4.61
N LEU A 590 48.66 31.49 -4.83
CA LEU A 590 49.65 30.78 -4.05
C LEU A 590 50.97 30.77 -4.81
N GLN A 591 52.01 31.33 -4.20
CA GLN A 591 53.36 31.32 -4.74
C GLN A 591 54.26 30.49 -3.84
N TYR A 592 55.04 29.60 -4.41
CA TYR A 592 56.06 28.87 -3.66
C TYR A 592 57.40 28.91 -4.37
N GLU A 593 58.46 29.02 -3.56
CA GLU A 593 59.83 28.96 -4.02
C GLU A 593 60.57 27.86 -3.26
N TYR A 594 61.22 26.97 -4.03
CA TYR A 594 62.12 26.00 -3.46
C TYR A 594 63.33 26.70 -2.85
N ASN A 595 63.57 26.42 -1.58
CA ASN A 595 64.84 26.69 -0.95
C ASN A 595 65.72 25.43 -1.05
N ARG A 596 67.01 25.54 -0.73
CA ARG A 596 67.88 24.36 -0.62
C ARG A 596 67.29 23.39 0.40
N LEU A 597 67.44 22.09 0.17
CA LEU A 597 67.01 21.08 1.14
C LEU A 597 67.76 21.15 2.47
N ARG A 598 68.96 21.76 2.47
CA ARG A 598 69.86 21.90 3.63
C ARG A 598 70.45 23.32 3.72
N PRO A 599 70.66 23.84 4.95
CA PRO A 599 71.37 25.10 5.18
C PRO A 599 72.88 24.98 4.92
N ARG A 600 73.57 26.10 4.75
CA ARG A 600 75.03 26.21 4.57
C ARG A 600 75.66 27.11 5.63
N LEU A 601 76.98 27.05 5.81
CA LEU A 601 77.72 27.87 6.78
C LEU A 601 77.51 29.39 6.61
N ARG A 602 77.36 29.88 5.37
CA ARG A 602 77.01 31.28 5.11
C ARG A 602 75.68 31.73 5.71
N ASP A 603 74.76 30.79 5.97
CA ASP A 603 73.45 31.09 6.54
C ASP A 603 73.57 31.40 8.06
N ILE A 604 74.74 31.14 8.67
CA ILE A 604 75.02 31.38 10.09
C ILE A 604 76.27 32.26 10.36
N VAL A 605 77.25 32.35 9.44
CA VAL A 605 78.46 33.19 9.57
C VAL A 605 78.40 34.38 8.61
N LYS A 606 78.46 35.62 9.11
CA LYS A 606 78.40 36.86 8.31
C LYS A 606 79.81 37.40 7.97
N ASP A 607 80.08 37.67 6.69
CA ASP A 607 81.39 38.08 6.12
C ASP A 607 82.08 39.31 6.77
N GLY A 608 81.32 40.19 7.46
CA GLY A 608 81.79 41.52 7.87
C GLY A 608 82.68 41.59 9.12
N GLU A 609 82.74 40.55 9.95
CA GLU A 609 83.41 40.60 11.28
C GLU A 609 84.85 40.08 11.31
N ILE A 610 85.39 39.67 10.15
CA ILE A 610 86.59 38.84 10.10
C ILE A 610 87.90 39.64 9.86
N ASN A 611 87.83 40.88 9.34
CA ASN A 611 89.00 41.58 8.74
C ASN A 611 89.29 43.02 9.25
N LYS A 612 88.94 43.42 10.48
CA LYS A 612 89.19 44.79 10.99
C LYS A 612 89.71 44.82 12.44
N ILE A 613 90.60 45.76 12.76
CA ILE A 613 91.03 46.11 14.14
C ILE A 613 90.85 47.62 14.39
N ARG A 614 90.57 48.02 15.62
CA ARG A 614 90.37 49.40 16.09
C ARG A 614 91.56 49.87 16.92
N VAL A 615 92.04 51.09 16.74
CA VAL A 615 93.09 51.71 17.57
C VAL A 615 92.73 53.16 17.90
N ILE A 616 93.25 53.70 19.00
CA ILE A 616 92.95 55.06 19.47
C ILE A 616 94.20 55.93 19.33
N VAL A 617 94.17 56.97 18.52
CA VAL A 617 95.32 57.88 18.29
C VAL A 617 94.96 59.29 18.72
N ASN A 618 95.69 59.86 19.70
CA ASN A 618 95.41 61.20 20.25
C ASN A 618 93.90 61.39 20.53
N ASP A 619 93.31 60.42 21.22
CA ASP A 619 91.88 60.36 21.61
C ASP A 619 90.88 60.25 20.45
N ARG A 620 91.32 59.84 19.25
CA ARG A 620 90.45 59.52 18.10
C ARG A 620 90.53 58.05 17.71
N GLU A 621 89.38 57.42 17.48
CA GLU A 621 89.30 56.02 17.05
C GLU A 621 89.58 55.90 15.53
N ILE A 622 90.44 54.95 15.17
CA ILE A 622 90.83 54.64 13.79
C ILE A 622 90.65 53.14 13.57
N ILE A 623 89.96 52.79 12.47
CA ILE A 623 89.75 51.40 12.06
C ILE A 623 90.76 51.03 10.97
N LEU A 624 91.51 49.96 11.20
CA LEU A 624 92.49 49.38 10.30
C LEU A 624 91.96 48.05 9.73
N ASN A 625 92.27 47.76 8.47
CA ASN A 625 91.97 46.46 7.88
C ASN A 625 93.03 45.43 8.30
N SER A 626 92.60 44.26 8.81
CA SER A 626 93.46 43.12 9.14
C SER A 626 93.36 42.01 8.07
N ARG A 627 94.32 41.08 8.06
CA ARG A 627 94.30 39.89 7.17
C ARG A 627 93.20 38.89 7.59
N PRO A 628 92.67 38.07 6.65
CA PRO A 628 91.52 37.19 6.89
C PRO A 628 91.76 36.00 7.82
N ARG A 629 90.74 35.66 8.65
CA ARG A 629 90.72 34.52 9.58
C ARG A 629 90.27 33.22 8.89
N GLU A 630 90.69 32.07 9.43
CA GLU A 630 90.38 30.72 8.89
C GLU A 630 89.14 30.10 9.58
N ILE A 631 88.23 29.50 8.79
CA ILE A 631 87.07 28.73 9.27
C ILE A 631 87.41 27.24 9.18
N LYS A 632 87.18 26.50 10.27
CA LYS A 632 87.31 25.04 10.30
C LYS A 632 85.98 24.38 10.63
N VAL A 633 85.65 23.31 9.92
CA VAL A 633 84.57 22.39 10.26
C VAL A 633 85.18 21.05 10.63
N ASP A 634 84.86 20.56 11.82
CA ASP A 634 85.37 19.30 12.37
C ASP A 634 86.90 19.17 12.26
N GLY A 635 87.61 20.29 12.45
CA GLY A 635 89.07 20.40 12.39
C GLY A 635 89.67 20.58 10.98
N GLN A 636 88.87 20.51 9.92
CA GLN A 636 89.32 20.73 8.53
C GLN A 636 88.93 22.11 8.02
N LYS A 637 89.74 22.71 7.15
CA LYS A 637 89.43 24.00 6.54
C LYS A 637 88.15 23.89 5.71
N ALA A 638 87.18 24.75 5.98
CA ALA A 638 85.89 24.78 5.30
C ALA A 638 85.62 26.17 4.70
N ASP A 639 84.78 26.19 3.67
CA ASP A 639 84.28 27.41 3.06
C ASP A 639 82.86 27.73 3.49
N LEU A 640 82.41 28.95 3.20
CA LEU A 640 81.06 29.42 3.51
C LEU A 640 79.95 28.68 2.74
N ASP A 641 80.28 27.80 1.78
CA ASP A 641 79.33 27.01 1.00
C ASP A 641 79.13 25.57 1.50
N SER A 642 79.86 25.17 2.54
CA SER A 642 79.71 23.87 3.17
C SER A 642 78.32 23.72 3.82
N GLU A 643 77.66 22.58 3.60
CA GLU A 643 76.33 22.27 4.16
C GLU A 643 76.40 22.05 5.67
N ILE A 644 75.43 22.58 6.41
CA ILE A 644 75.28 22.30 7.84
C ILE A 644 74.53 20.99 8.00
N THR A 645 75.14 20.07 8.74
CA THR A 645 74.54 18.79 9.13
C THR A 645 74.36 18.71 10.63
N GLU A 646 73.50 17.79 11.07
CA GLU A 646 73.28 17.50 12.49
C GLU A 646 74.60 17.13 13.20
N GLY A 647 74.89 17.80 14.32
CA GLY A 647 76.07 17.59 15.16
C GLY A 647 77.38 18.24 14.68
N MET A 648 77.37 18.97 13.56
CA MET A 648 78.57 19.57 12.95
C MET A 648 79.27 20.56 13.90
N ARG A 649 80.61 20.56 13.98
CA ARG A 649 81.40 21.51 14.79
C ARG A 649 82.13 22.52 13.92
N ILE A 650 82.00 23.81 14.24
CA ILE A 650 82.52 24.93 13.46
C ILE A 650 83.43 25.78 14.36
N GLU A 651 84.65 26.10 13.93
CA GLU A 651 85.65 26.89 14.65
C GLU A 651 86.17 28.07 13.81
N ILE A 652 86.39 29.24 14.43
CA ILE A 652 86.90 30.47 13.78
C ILE A 652 88.09 31.04 14.57
N ASP A 653 89.30 31.02 13.98
CA ASP A 653 90.57 31.41 14.66
C ASP A 653 90.73 32.93 14.85
N ARG A 654 91.26 33.41 16.01
CA ARG A 654 91.21 34.84 16.42
C ARG A 654 92.56 35.53 16.77
N GLU A 655 93.72 34.87 16.84
CA GLU A 655 94.82 35.40 17.70
C GLU A 655 96.25 35.69 17.15
N LYS A 656 96.59 35.69 15.84
CA LYS A 656 97.98 36.01 15.41
C LYS A 656 98.12 36.92 14.18
N ASN A 657 98.81 38.05 14.35
CA ASN A 657 99.34 39.06 13.39
C ASN A 657 98.68 40.47 13.47
N GLY A 658 99.21 41.36 14.32
CA GLY A 658 98.79 42.76 14.45
C GLY A 658 99.48 43.71 13.46
N ALA A 659 98.82 44.83 13.13
CA ALA A 659 99.37 45.90 12.29
C ALA A 659 100.56 46.60 13.00
N ILE A 660 101.27 47.51 12.32
CA ILE A 660 102.36 48.30 12.95
C ILE A 660 102.04 49.79 12.98
N LEU A 661 102.69 50.52 13.88
CA LEU A 661 102.46 51.95 14.11
C LEU A 661 102.56 52.81 12.84
N SER A 662 103.40 52.43 11.87
CA SER A 662 103.51 53.11 10.57
C SER A 662 102.22 53.08 9.74
N ASP A 663 101.36 52.07 9.94
CA ASP A 663 100.10 51.95 9.21
C ASP A 663 99.11 53.07 9.59
N ILE A 664 99.26 53.63 10.79
CA ILE A 664 98.47 54.78 11.27
C ILE A 664 98.79 56.04 10.46
N PHE A 665 100.06 56.29 10.13
CA PHE A 665 100.49 57.50 9.41
C PHE A 665 99.94 57.61 7.99
N ARG A 666 99.39 56.53 7.41
CA ARG A 666 98.66 56.59 6.13
C ARG A 666 97.28 57.23 6.27
N LEU A 667 96.73 57.23 7.49
CA LEU A 667 95.37 57.65 7.79
C LEU A 667 95.32 58.96 8.60
N ILE A 668 96.45 59.41 9.15
CA ILE A 668 96.57 60.69 9.86
C ILE A 668 97.63 61.59 9.23
N GLN A 669 97.31 62.87 9.05
CA GLN A 669 98.29 63.90 8.72
C GLN A 669 98.76 64.57 10.01
N ILE A 670 100.07 64.66 10.21
CA ILE A 670 100.68 65.38 11.33
C ILE A 670 101.44 66.58 10.76
N GLU A 671 101.00 67.79 11.08
CA GLU A 671 101.67 69.00 10.64
C GLU A 671 103.03 69.15 11.35
N PRO A 672 104.13 69.41 10.61
CA PRO A 672 105.45 69.57 11.21
C PRO A 672 105.57 70.91 11.93
N ALA A 673 106.03 70.89 13.19
CA ALA A 673 106.37 72.10 13.94
C ALA A 673 107.75 72.63 13.51
N SER A 674 107.86 73.95 13.31
CA SER A 674 109.05 74.64 12.75
C SER A 674 110.32 74.57 13.62
N SER A 675 110.22 74.05 14.86
CA SER A 675 111.35 73.57 15.67
C SER A 675 110.81 72.65 16.79
N GLY A 676 111.10 71.35 16.73
CA GLY A 676 110.76 70.36 17.76
C GLY A 676 110.98 68.89 17.32
N ARG A 677 111.09 67.95 18.27
CA ARG A 677 111.21 66.49 18.02
C ARG A 677 109.84 65.81 18.15
N LEU A 678 109.52 64.91 17.20
CA LEU A 678 108.32 64.07 17.28
C LEU A 678 108.52 62.96 18.33
N VAL A 679 107.63 62.91 19.31
CA VAL A 679 107.56 61.87 20.34
C VAL A 679 106.30 61.04 20.11
N MET A 680 106.46 59.72 20.05
CA MET A 680 105.39 58.75 19.85
C MET A 680 105.38 57.78 21.02
N GLU A 681 104.20 57.48 21.54
CA GLU A 681 103.99 56.46 22.56
C GLU A 681 102.89 55.49 22.09
N VAL A 682 103.07 54.20 22.33
CA VAL A 682 102.04 53.17 22.18
C VAL A 682 101.80 52.58 23.56
N ASP A 683 100.56 52.67 24.02
CA ASP A 683 100.09 52.22 25.33
C ASP A 683 100.90 52.79 26.52
N GLY A 684 101.43 54.01 26.35
CA GLY A 684 102.18 54.76 27.37
C GLY A 684 103.70 54.58 27.33
N GLU A 685 104.22 53.72 26.46
CA GLU A 685 105.66 53.47 26.31
C GLU A 685 106.22 54.15 25.04
N PRO A 686 107.47 54.65 25.06
CA PRO A 686 108.11 55.25 23.87
C PRO A 686 108.13 54.27 22.69
N ALA A 687 107.60 54.71 21.54
CA ALA A 687 107.41 53.86 20.37
C ALA A 687 108.14 54.40 19.13
N GLY A 688 108.55 53.48 18.25
CA GLY A 688 109.05 53.78 16.92
C GLY A 688 108.03 53.42 15.84
N PHE A 689 108.30 53.77 14.59
CA PHE A 689 107.38 53.52 13.47
C PHE A 689 107.04 52.03 13.24
N THR A 690 107.87 51.10 13.71
CA THR A 690 107.67 49.66 13.53
C THR A 690 107.06 48.96 14.74
N THR A 691 106.65 49.70 15.78
CA THR A 691 106.03 49.10 16.98
C THR A 691 104.70 48.43 16.62
N PRO A 692 104.44 47.16 17.01
CA PRO A 692 103.17 46.48 16.76
C PRO A 692 101.99 47.15 17.47
N ILE A 693 100.82 47.15 16.82
CA ILE A 693 99.55 47.65 17.36
C ILE A 693 98.46 46.56 17.26
N TYR A 694 97.63 46.48 18.28
CA TYR A 694 96.57 45.48 18.42
C TYR A 694 95.20 46.16 18.54
N ASP A 695 94.13 45.36 18.50
CA ASP A 695 92.78 45.88 18.74
C ASP A 695 92.72 46.58 20.11
N ASN A 696 92.34 47.85 20.10
CA ASN A 696 92.26 48.82 21.19
C ASN A 696 93.60 49.43 21.70
N SER A 697 94.72 49.28 20.98
CA SER A 697 95.97 50.01 21.31
C SER A 697 95.77 51.52 21.32
N ARG A 698 96.39 52.23 22.28
CA ARG A 698 96.35 53.67 22.48
C ARG A 698 97.67 54.33 22.08
N ILE A 699 97.64 55.14 21.03
CA ILE A 699 98.79 55.83 20.48
C ILE A 699 98.72 57.32 20.84
N LYS A 700 99.79 57.88 21.40
CA LYS A 700 99.98 59.32 21.55
C LYS A 700 101.10 59.81 20.64
N ILE A 701 100.84 60.89 19.91
CA ILE A 701 101.82 61.50 19.01
C ILE A 701 101.84 63.01 19.25
N ARG A 702 102.99 63.55 19.64
CA ARG A 702 103.15 64.99 19.94
C ARG A 702 104.52 65.52 19.50
N TRP A 703 104.61 66.82 19.28
CA TRP A 703 105.87 67.54 19.10
C TRP A 703 106.33 68.15 20.42
N GLU A 704 107.58 67.90 20.83
CA GLU A 704 108.25 68.61 21.93
C GLU A 704 109.23 69.65 21.36
N LYS A 705 109.19 70.89 21.89
CA LYS A 705 110.03 72.01 21.44
C LYS A 705 111.49 71.88 21.87
#